data_AF-A0A7W9FHL2-F1
#
_entry.id   AF-A0A7W9FHL2-F1
#
_cell.length_a   1.000
_cell.length_b   1.000
_cell.length_c   1.000
_cell.angle_alpha   90.00
_cell.angle_beta   90.00
_cell.angle_gamma   90.00
#
_symmetry.space_group_name_H-M   'P 1'
#
loop_
_entity.id
_entity.type
_entity.pdbx_description
1 polymer ?
#
loop_
_entity_poly.entity_id
_entity_poly.type
_entity_poly.pdbx_seq_one_letter_code
_entity_poly.pdbx_strand_id
1 'polypeptide(L)'
;MSVIIGTDGDDTIVGTDQADVITGLAGNDTINARGGNDVIDAGTGANTITAGDGDDTVILRGFGDRVDGGAGSDLLDGSNLTGGGDFRAFYSYIWQANTTGGVDVLYSIARAPFPPQITTNSTSIGFERFIGSTTLANAFEFQGLVQDIEATGGNGSDTFIGGQGADIFRGGGGNDRATIGSADRLFGDAGNDTFSLVTGTTLAVGTTIAGGSGLDTLALAISGTVSTVDLSTGAFGEMRFSEIENISLTQDATYAGSVQTVTVNGDAGANTLTLTGAPLINVRFFGGVGNDSLTVTGTGHFLSGGEGDDVLTGAGILEGDAGNDTISITGGVARGGIGDDLLVVSNGAQGYGGDGNDRFSGVNQVSPAALWDGGAGDDVFTVNIDGGLSGAIRILEVVGGSGFDTIDASQTFLNLTAQMLTGQSFSLTGSGQGSGQAFSIIGRADGIERILGSARADDLRLDGLTTSIEIRAGGGDDIVIGGLSADLLSGGADNDLLEGRDGNDRLLGDGGNDILRGGTGDDRLDGGDGNDTIDGGLGQDIAVFGFSADAATFSYENGSIVVTHVSGRDVLTGIETLEFTDAVLTVGSDGRVVLQPLTDLVGTAGNDRLAGGAGRDFLIGLAGNDILIGGGNFDRLDGGDGVDVALYSGVRRQYGATQSIMAGGPEGGTDTLISIEELRFVDGALTFDVNSVAAQVMRLYDTTLDRQPDQPGLDVQIRALASGATTLQGLANAFVASDEFQNRYGTLSNQQFVEQLYRFSLDREGDAPGIAAQVNALNTGTSRAALVVAFSESPEHRTLTQPVLNAGLWVADEKALQIARLYDATLDRLPDAAGLAGQLAALNGGTSLLQLAANFVGSAEFQDRYGALSNQQFVEQLYRFCLDREGDAPGIAAQVNALNSGTSRAQLVLAFSESAEHIALTAPLYSGGIRTSDVAFNAALVEDESNKPIDGHPQVMIQADDALPVTKAEEAQVLASTAGYDPGQIVVGFKLVEDAFVLPAQDDLTPLVLPEPGLLDTTAPEQVSLPFLTGDRMLTLSNPEDVTLDNANPWHLGTDTDGWMMQ
;
A
#
# COMPACT_ATOMS: atom_id res chain seq x y z
N MET A 1 27.70 69.87 60.67
CA MET A 1 28.75 68.92 60.20
C MET A 1 30.01 69.01 61.05
N SER A 2 29.78 68.83 62.34
CA SER A 2 30.68 68.18 63.28
C SER A 2 30.89 66.72 62.86
N VAL A 3 31.98 66.12 63.31
CA VAL A 3 32.16 64.66 63.26
C VAL A 3 32.34 64.19 64.69
N ILE A 4 31.47 63.30 65.15
CA ILE A 4 31.36 62.84 66.53
C ILE A 4 31.53 61.33 66.53
N ILE A 5 32.51 60.82 67.28
CA ILE A 5 32.84 59.40 67.34
C ILE A 5 32.85 58.98 68.80
N GLY A 6 32.11 57.91 69.12
CA GLY A 6 32.05 57.25 70.42
C GLY A 6 33.23 56.31 70.67
N THR A 7 32.96 55.26 71.43
CA THR A 7 33.96 54.29 71.90
C THR A 7 33.44 52.85 71.83
N ASP A 8 34.29 51.87 72.15
CA ASP A 8 33.91 50.45 72.21
C ASP A 8 33.12 50.10 73.52
N GLY A 9 32.21 50.97 73.97
CA GLY A 9 31.23 50.65 75.01
C GLY A 9 30.18 51.73 75.27
N ASP A 10 28.99 51.30 75.68
CA ASP A 10 27.72 52.04 75.92
C ASP A 10 27.87 53.56 76.15
N ASP A 11 27.84 54.33 75.07
CA ASP A 11 28.05 55.77 75.05
C ASP A 11 26.72 56.57 75.12
N THR A 12 26.81 57.89 75.34
CA THR A 12 25.65 58.79 75.21
C THR A 12 26.03 60.02 74.41
N ILE A 13 25.64 60.03 73.14
CA ILE A 13 26.06 60.99 72.14
C ILE A 13 24.93 61.98 71.88
N VAL A 14 25.25 63.28 71.89
CA VAL A 14 24.30 64.35 71.56
C VAL A 14 24.93 65.25 70.51
N GLY A 15 24.26 65.38 69.35
CA GLY A 15 24.68 66.21 68.24
C GLY A 15 24.33 67.69 68.42
N THR A 16 24.33 68.40 67.30
CA THR A 16 24.06 69.84 67.23
C THR A 16 22.90 70.13 66.29
N ASP A 17 22.35 71.35 66.40
CA ASP A 17 21.26 71.82 65.54
C ASP A 17 21.77 72.17 64.11
N GLN A 18 22.68 71.35 63.55
CA GLN A 18 23.31 71.42 62.22
C GLN A 18 23.91 70.07 61.75
N ALA A 19 23.20 69.26 60.97
CA ALA A 19 23.71 68.32 59.95
C ALA A 19 25.11 67.70 60.20
N ASP A 20 25.24 66.83 61.19
CA ASP A 20 26.45 66.21 61.74
C ASP A 20 26.72 64.79 61.19
N VAL A 21 27.91 64.26 61.46
CA VAL A 21 28.24 62.85 61.21
C VAL A 21 28.57 62.19 62.54
N ILE A 22 27.80 61.17 62.93
CA ILE A 22 27.90 60.48 64.22
C ILE A 22 28.29 59.02 63.99
N THR A 23 29.21 58.49 64.79
CA THR A 23 29.59 57.07 64.78
C THR A 23 29.70 56.53 66.20
N GLY A 24 28.91 55.52 66.56
CA GLY A 24 28.91 54.91 67.90
C GLY A 24 30.13 54.01 68.14
N LEU A 25 30.31 53.04 67.24
CA LEU A 25 31.31 51.94 67.19
C LEU A 25 30.80 50.61 67.78
N ALA A 26 30.80 50.41 69.09
CA ALA A 26 30.35 49.15 69.69
C ALA A 26 29.89 49.33 71.13
N GLY A 27 28.61 49.05 71.40
CA GLY A 27 27.98 49.37 72.68
C GLY A 27 26.46 49.44 72.53
N ASN A 28 25.77 49.71 73.63
CA ASN A 28 24.34 50.04 73.63
C ASN A 28 24.17 51.56 73.71
N ASP A 29 24.57 52.25 72.65
CA ASP A 29 24.74 53.70 72.66
C ASP A 29 23.40 54.43 72.59
N THR A 30 23.30 55.56 73.30
CA THR A 30 22.13 56.46 73.20
C THR A 30 22.51 57.71 72.42
N ILE A 31 21.97 57.86 71.20
CA ILE A 31 22.29 58.94 70.26
C ILE A 31 21.08 59.87 70.10
N ASN A 32 21.31 61.19 70.19
CA ASN A 32 20.31 62.22 69.89
C ASN A 32 20.97 63.31 69.03
N ALA A 33 20.77 63.28 67.71
CA ALA A 33 21.54 64.10 66.77
C ALA A 33 21.03 65.56 66.70
N ARG A 34 19.71 65.71 66.66
CA ARG A 34 18.82 66.88 66.84
C ARG A 34 18.25 67.51 65.58
N GLY A 35 19.02 67.65 64.50
CA GLY A 35 18.48 68.22 63.26
C GLY A 35 19.38 69.16 62.48
N GLY A 36 18.90 69.49 61.28
CA GLY A 36 19.74 69.53 60.09
C GLY A 36 20.14 68.11 59.68
N ASN A 37 20.34 67.89 58.38
CA ASN A 37 20.54 66.58 57.76
C ASN A 37 21.72 65.76 58.33
N ASP A 38 21.45 64.89 59.30
CA ASP A 38 22.43 64.15 60.09
C ASP A 38 22.74 62.77 59.47
N VAL A 39 23.98 62.27 59.61
CA VAL A 39 24.39 60.91 59.19
C VAL A 39 24.89 60.11 60.39
N ILE A 40 24.18 59.04 60.78
CA ILE A 40 24.37 58.34 62.05
C ILE A 40 24.67 56.86 61.81
N ASP A 41 25.86 56.40 62.20
CA ASP A 41 26.27 54.99 62.18
C ASP A 41 26.51 54.51 63.62
N ALA A 42 25.48 53.98 64.28
CA ALA A 42 25.59 53.61 65.69
C ALA A 42 26.53 52.42 65.95
N GLY A 43 27.01 51.73 64.91
CA GLY A 43 27.88 50.58 65.10
C GLY A 43 27.14 49.36 65.68
N THR A 44 27.84 48.54 66.46
CA THR A 44 27.36 47.21 66.85
C THR A 44 26.88 47.10 68.30
N GLY A 45 25.58 46.85 68.49
CA GLY A 45 24.97 46.53 69.78
C GLY A 45 23.45 46.68 69.74
N ALA A 46 22.84 47.15 70.83
CA ALA A 46 21.42 47.47 70.90
C ALA A 46 21.24 48.96 71.26
N ASN A 47 21.41 49.81 70.25
CA ASN A 47 21.46 51.26 70.40
C ASN A 47 20.06 51.88 70.56
N THR A 48 19.99 53.14 71.00
CA THR A 48 18.77 53.97 70.97
C THR A 48 19.09 55.30 70.31
N ILE A 49 18.56 55.51 69.11
CA ILE A 49 18.86 56.63 68.22
C ILE A 49 17.61 57.52 68.09
N THR A 50 17.81 58.82 68.13
CA THR A 50 16.87 59.83 67.64
C THR A 50 17.65 60.75 66.70
N ALA A 51 17.24 60.86 65.44
CA ALA A 51 17.89 61.76 64.49
C ALA A 51 17.42 63.21 64.76
N GLY A 52 16.35 63.71 64.15
CA GLY A 52 15.66 64.91 64.63
C GLY A 52 14.91 65.71 63.56
N ASP A 53 15.08 67.04 63.57
CA ASP A 53 14.48 67.94 62.58
C ASP A 53 15.40 68.10 61.36
N GLY A 54 15.46 67.12 60.45
CA GLY A 54 16.32 67.12 59.25
C GLY A 54 15.86 66.07 58.21
N ASP A 55 16.46 66.03 57.01
CA ASP A 55 16.37 64.82 56.16
C ASP A 55 17.59 63.96 56.48
N ASP A 56 17.44 63.02 57.40
CA ASP A 56 18.54 62.33 58.06
C ASP A 56 18.87 60.98 57.43
N THR A 57 20.00 60.36 57.79
CA THR A 57 20.43 59.04 57.30
C THR A 57 21.01 58.21 58.44
N VAL A 58 20.32 57.15 58.84
CA VAL A 58 20.78 56.21 59.88
C VAL A 58 21.25 54.90 59.23
N ILE A 59 22.49 54.50 59.52
CA ILE A 59 23.13 53.28 59.02
C ILE A 59 23.15 52.23 60.12
N LEU A 60 22.62 51.04 59.83
CA LEU A 60 22.58 49.92 60.76
C LEU A 60 23.74 48.94 60.53
N ARG A 61 24.34 48.43 61.62
CA ARG A 61 25.42 47.42 61.56
C ARG A 61 25.08 46.10 62.27
N GLY A 62 24.10 46.11 63.17
CA GLY A 62 23.70 44.96 63.99
C GLY A 62 22.20 44.87 64.26
N PHE A 63 21.81 44.05 65.23
CA PHE A 63 20.40 43.80 65.60
C PHE A 63 20.17 44.14 67.08
N GLY A 64 19.10 44.89 67.34
CA GLY A 64 18.72 45.36 68.69
C GLY A 64 18.48 46.86 68.77
N ASP A 65 18.84 47.60 67.72
CA ASP A 65 18.71 49.05 67.65
C ASP A 65 17.24 49.52 67.68
N ARG A 66 17.00 50.60 68.42
CA ARG A 66 15.76 51.37 68.44
C ARG A 66 16.04 52.72 67.78
N VAL A 67 15.39 53.02 66.66
CA VAL A 67 15.59 54.27 65.91
C VAL A 67 14.30 55.07 65.85
N ASP A 68 14.40 56.38 66.02
CA ASP A 68 13.35 57.39 65.79
C ASP A 68 13.93 58.39 64.78
N GLY A 69 13.25 58.60 63.65
CA GLY A 69 13.71 59.52 62.60
C GLY A 69 13.53 60.95 63.06
N GLY A 70 12.28 61.42 63.07
CA GLY A 70 11.90 62.72 63.61
C GLY A 70 10.98 63.47 62.67
N ALA A 71 11.53 64.43 61.91
CA ALA A 71 10.77 65.34 61.08
C ALA A 71 11.54 65.86 59.85
N GLY A 72 11.53 65.06 58.78
CA GLY A 72 11.92 65.49 57.43
C GLY A 72 11.61 64.41 56.39
N SER A 73 12.63 63.98 55.64
CA SER A 73 12.57 62.90 54.65
C SER A 73 13.68 61.89 54.92
N ASP A 74 13.53 61.09 55.96
CA ASP A 74 14.64 60.31 56.52
C ASP A 74 14.91 59.01 55.77
N LEU A 75 16.18 58.59 55.78
CA LEU A 75 16.66 57.30 55.25
C LEU A 75 17.16 56.38 56.36
N LEU A 76 16.67 55.14 56.40
CA LEU A 76 17.24 54.06 57.22
C LEU A 76 17.90 53.01 56.30
N ASP A 77 19.22 52.86 56.43
CA ASP A 77 20.08 52.03 55.59
C ASP A 77 20.55 50.76 56.34
N GLY A 78 19.92 49.62 56.02
CA GLY A 78 20.27 48.28 56.49
C GLY A 78 21.21 47.51 55.55
N SER A 79 21.71 48.11 54.47
CA SER A 79 22.51 47.41 53.44
C SER A 79 23.77 46.73 53.98
N ASN A 80 24.32 47.25 55.08
CA ASN A 80 25.56 46.80 55.72
C ASN A 80 25.34 46.01 57.03
N LEU A 81 24.12 45.53 57.31
CA LEU A 81 23.83 44.67 58.46
C LEU A 81 24.67 43.39 58.45
N THR A 82 25.16 42.95 59.63
CA THR A 82 25.89 41.69 59.77
C THR A 82 25.41 40.88 60.98
N GLY A 83 25.06 39.61 60.77
CA GLY A 83 24.55 38.70 61.81
C GLY A 83 23.30 37.94 61.37
N GLY A 84 22.65 37.23 62.31
CA GLY A 84 21.43 36.47 62.04
C GLY A 84 20.30 36.84 63.00
N GLY A 85 19.21 37.40 62.47
CA GLY A 85 18.01 37.82 63.19
C GLY A 85 17.01 38.52 62.27
N ASP A 86 15.72 38.40 62.56
CA ASP A 86 14.65 39.04 61.79
C ASP A 86 14.56 40.54 62.16
N PHE A 87 14.30 41.42 61.20
CA PHE A 87 14.11 42.86 61.43
C PHE A 87 12.62 43.23 61.29
N ARG A 88 12.08 44.07 62.18
CA ARG A 88 10.67 44.51 62.11
C ARG A 88 10.53 45.98 62.53
N ALA A 89 10.02 46.81 61.64
CA ALA A 89 9.68 48.20 61.92
C ALA A 89 8.17 48.33 62.20
N PHE A 90 7.80 48.53 63.47
CA PHE A 90 6.42 48.73 63.90
C PHE A 90 6.13 50.19 64.25
N TYR A 91 5.24 50.84 63.49
CA TYR A 91 4.56 52.06 63.92
C TYR A 91 3.36 51.73 64.83
N SER A 92 3.31 52.30 66.04
CA SER A 92 2.19 52.08 66.98
C SER A 92 1.24 53.28 67.06
N TYR A 93 0.01 53.13 66.58
CA TYR A 93 -1.02 54.18 66.61
C TYR A 93 -2.08 53.91 67.70
N ILE A 94 -2.24 54.79 68.69
CA ILE A 94 -3.36 54.67 69.66
C ILE A 94 -3.98 56.01 70.09
N TRP A 95 -5.31 56.03 70.12
CA TRP A 95 -6.23 57.17 70.33
C TRP A 95 -6.61 57.40 71.82
N GLN A 96 -6.96 58.64 72.18
CA GLN A 96 -6.92 59.17 73.56
C GLN A 96 -7.98 58.64 74.56
N ALA A 97 -7.61 58.53 75.87
CA ALA A 97 -8.41 59.05 77.01
C ALA A 97 -7.79 58.94 78.45
N ASN A 98 -6.96 59.93 78.84
CA ASN A 98 -6.87 60.56 80.19
C ASN A 98 -6.43 59.81 81.50
N THR A 99 -5.86 60.59 82.43
CA THR A 99 -5.60 60.36 83.89
C THR A 99 -4.48 59.39 84.37
N THR A 100 -3.28 59.96 84.54
CA THR A 100 -2.32 59.77 85.66
C THR A 100 -1.85 58.36 86.08
N GLY A 101 -0.61 58.00 85.67
CA GLY A 101 0.42 57.60 86.63
C GLY A 101 1.25 56.32 86.38
N GLY A 102 2.44 56.46 85.78
CA GLY A 102 3.63 55.66 86.14
C GLY A 102 4.21 54.65 85.12
N VAL A 103 5.42 54.98 84.63
CA VAL A 103 6.61 54.10 84.43
C VAL A 103 6.58 52.95 83.39
N ASP A 104 7.52 53.09 82.43
CA ASP A 104 8.30 52.12 81.62
C ASP A 104 7.72 51.12 80.60
N VAL A 105 8.15 51.36 79.33
CA VAL A 105 8.92 50.46 78.41
C VAL A 105 8.41 49.04 78.10
N LEU A 106 8.12 48.78 76.80
CA LEU A 106 8.84 47.78 75.99
C LEU A 106 8.54 47.92 74.48
N TYR A 107 9.54 47.68 73.62
CA TYR A 107 9.38 46.88 72.39
C TYR A 107 10.67 46.05 72.23
N SER A 108 10.55 44.80 71.76
CA SER A 108 11.63 43.81 71.85
C SER A 108 11.64 42.83 70.67
N ILE A 109 12.81 42.60 70.07
CA ILE A 109 13.00 41.66 68.97
C ILE A 109 13.16 40.22 69.52
N ALA A 110 12.04 39.48 69.68
CA ALA A 110 12.07 38.04 70.00
C ALA A 110 10.79 37.26 69.64
N ARG A 111 10.99 36.09 69.01
CA ARG A 111 10.04 34.99 68.70
C ARG A 111 8.64 34.95 69.38
N ALA A 112 7.62 34.82 68.52
CA ALA A 112 6.38 34.05 68.70
C ALA A 112 5.29 34.68 69.64
N PRO A 113 4.01 34.19 69.67
CA PRO A 113 2.94 34.98 69.05
C PRO A 113 1.68 35.24 69.91
N PHE A 114 0.88 36.21 69.42
CA PHE A 114 -0.49 36.58 69.87
C PHE A 114 -0.63 37.33 71.22
N PRO A 115 -1.71 38.13 71.45
CA PRO A 115 -1.52 39.50 71.93
C PRO A 115 -2.28 39.90 73.20
N PRO A 116 -1.86 41.01 73.84
CA PRO A 116 -2.76 41.92 74.55
C PRO A 116 -2.58 43.41 74.14
N GLN A 117 -3.66 44.20 74.24
CA GLN A 117 -3.70 45.62 73.85
C GLN A 117 -3.26 46.58 74.97
N ILE A 118 -2.76 47.79 74.64
CA ILE A 118 -2.65 48.97 75.52
C ILE A 118 -2.46 50.28 74.71
N THR A 119 -2.51 51.45 75.37
CA THR A 119 -2.73 52.82 74.81
C THR A 119 -1.91 53.84 75.65
N THR A 120 -1.32 54.99 75.27
CA THR A 120 -1.21 55.91 74.08
C THR A 120 0.11 56.75 74.28
N ASN A 121 0.61 57.75 73.52
CA ASN A 121 0.24 58.56 72.32
C ASN A 121 1.52 59.32 71.84
N SER A 122 1.79 59.50 70.53
CA SER A 122 2.77 60.49 70.01
C SER A 122 2.58 60.80 68.52
N THR A 123 3.12 61.92 68.05
CA THR A 123 3.16 62.33 66.63
C THR A 123 4.61 62.45 66.14
N SER A 124 5.39 61.37 66.27
CA SER A 124 6.66 61.24 65.55
C SER A 124 6.37 60.89 64.10
N ILE A 125 7.04 61.57 63.17
CA ILE A 125 7.16 61.17 61.76
C ILE A 125 8.50 60.38 61.65
N GLY A 126 8.82 59.79 60.49
CA GLY A 126 10.17 59.27 60.26
C GLY A 126 10.24 58.17 59.21
N PHE A 127 11.43 58.06 58.62
CA PHE A 127 11.84 57.04 57.66
C PHE A 127 10.83 56.80 56.54
N GLU A 128 10.63 57.86 55.77
CA GLU A 128 9.97 57.86 54.46
C GLU A 128 10.74 56.99 53.45
N ARG A 129 12.04 56.71 53.68
CA ARG A 129 12.89 55.92 52.79
C ARG A 129 13.65 54.80 53.54
N PHE A 130 13.67 53.58 52.98
CA PHE A 130 14.31 52.41 53.57
C PHE A 130 15.07 51.53 52.55
N ILE A 131 16.20 50.95 52.98
CA ILE A 131 17.01 49.99 52.19
C ILE A 131 17.38 48.77 53.04
N GLY A 132 17.01 47.57 52.60
CA GLY A 132 17.29 46.28 53.25
C GLY A 132 18.71 45.74 53.02
N SER A 133 18.99 44.55 53.55
CA SER A 133 20.33 43.93 53.49
C SER A 133 20.49 43.01 52.28
N THR A 134 21.39 43.37 51.37
CA THR A 134 21.73 42.59 50.17
C THR A 134 22.71 41.43 50.42
N THR A 135 22.96 41.09 51.70
CA THR A 135 23.90 40.03 52.10
C THR A 135 23.33 39.00 53.09
N LEU A 136 22.12 39.24 53.61
CA LEU A 136 21.44 38.40 54.59
C LEU A 136 20.06 37.99 54.07
N ALA A 137 19.67 36.74 54.30
CA ALA A 137 18.39 36.17 53.89
C ALA A 137 17.38 36.16 55.06
N ASN A 138 17.25 37.30 55.74
CA ASN A 138 16.43 37.44 56.94
C ASN A 138 15.20 38.30 56.63
N ALA A 139 14.02 37.88 57.06
CA ALA A 139 12.76 38.56 56.79
C ALA A 139 12.63 39.94 57.45
N PHE A 140 12.13 40.90 56.68
CA PHE A 140 11.71 42.25 57.05
C PHE A 140 10.19 42.36 57.25
N GLU A 141 9.72 43.28 58.09
CA GLU A 141 8.31 43.65 58.20
C GLU A 141 8.16 45.18 58.35
N PHE A 142 7.32 45.80 57.51
CA PHE A 142 7.06 47.25 57.48
C PHE A 142 5.57 47.57 57.33
N GLN A 143 5.11 48.64 57.99
CA GLN A 143 3.70 49.07 57.98
C GLN A 143 3.61 50.62 57.91
N GLY A 144 3.19 51.15 56.75
CA GLY A 144 2.96 52.58 56.49
C GLY A 144 1.50 53.01 56.73
N LEU A 145 1.24 54.32 56.91
CA LEU A 145 -0.12 54.80 57.26
C LEU A 145 -0.60 56.15 56.67
N VAL A 146 0.25 57.12 56.27
CA VAL A 146 -0.26 58.47 55.90
C VAL A 146 0.54 59.33 54.89
N GLN A 147 1.65 58.86 54.32
CA GLN A 147 2.45 59.58 53.32
C GLN A 147 3.06 58.60 52.32
N ASP A 148 3.47 59.09 51.14
CA ASP A 148 4.19 58.33 50.11
C ASP A 148 5.54 57.82 50.64
N ILE A 149 5.76 56.51 50.66
CA ILE A 149 6.98 55.85 51.17
C ILE A 149 7.80 55.22 50.04
N GLU A 150 9.14 55.21 50.11
CA GLU A 150 10.02 54.45 49.20
C GLU A 150 10.84 53.42 49.98
N ALA A 151 10.49 52.13 49.91
CA ALA A 151 11.22 51.06 50.60
C ALA A 151 11.70 49.96 49.63
N THR A 152 12.94 49.52 49.84
CA THR A 152 13.56 48.38 49.14
C THR A 152 13.98 47.32 50.16
N GLY A 153 13.60 46.06 49.96
CA GLY A 153 13.92 44.94 50.85
C GLY A 153 15.32 44.36 50.67
N GLY A 154 15.52 43.12 51.13
CA GLY A 154 16.81 42.43 51.19
C GLY A 154 16.95 41.25 50.23
N ASN A 155 17.67 40.21 50.68
CA ASN A 155 17.69 38.88 50.04
C ASN A 155 16.88 37.85 50.87
N GLY A 156 15.87 38.29 51.62
CA GLY A 156 15.01 37.47 52.46
C GLY A 156 13.53 37.75 52.21
N SER A 157 12.66 36.83 52.61
CA SER A 157 11.19 36.95 52.49
C SER A 157 10.63 38.09 53.33
N ASP A 158 10.41 39.23 52.68
CA ASP A 158 10.03 40.50 53.29
C ASP A 158 8.50 40.73 53.25
N THR A 159 7.99 41.65 54.08
CA THR A 159 6.56 41.94 54.16
C THR A 159 6.28 43.43 54.30
N PHE A 160 5.55 43.97 53.33
CA PHE A 160 5.17 45.38 53.24
C PHE A 160 3.66 45.54 53.43
N ILE A 161 3.26 46.57 54.18
CA ILE A 161 1.85 46.99 54.28
C ILE A 161 1.79 48.49 53.98
N GLY A 162 1.25 48.82 52.80
CA GLY A 162 1.06 50.19 52.31
C GLY A 162 -0.05 50.95 53.04
N GLY A 163 0.04 52.27 53.00
CA GLY A 163 -0.74 53.15 53.88
C GLY A 163 -1.88 53.92 53.20
N GLN A 164 -1.93 55.22 53.50
CA GLN A 164 -2.64 56.23 52.71
C GLN A 164 -1.57 57.12 52.07
N GLY A 165 -1.17 56.79 50.85
CA GLY A 165 -0.08 57.41 50.10
C GLY A 165 0.07 56.75 48.73
N ALA A 166 0.92 57.29 47.87
CA ALA A 166 1.34 56.67 46.62
C ALA A 166 2.69 55.96 46.82
N ASP A 167 2.66 54.85 47.56
CA ASP A 167 3.88 54.16 48.03
C ASP A 167 4.67 53.51 46.88
N ILE A 168 5.98 53.34 47.06
CA ILE A 168 6.90 52.63 46.16
C ILE A 168 7.61 51.53 46.96
N PHE A 169 7.23 50.28 46.72
CA PHE A 169 7.87 49.11 47.33
C PHE A 169 8.65 48.29 46.30
N ARG A 170 9.82 47.81 46.71
CA ARG A 170 10.68 46.87 45.98
C ARG A 170 11.04 45.70 46.92
N GLY A 171 10.79 44.47 46.50
CA GLY A 171 11.09 43.28 47.29
C GLY A 171 12.59 43.04 47.39
N GLY A 172 13.18 42.61 46.28
CA GLY A 172 14.63 42.48 46.11
C GLY A 172 15.02 41.04 45.83
N GLY A 173 14.75 40.14 46.77
CA GLY A 173 14.83 38.70 46.51
C GLY A 173 14.52 37.82 47.71
N GLY A 174 13.84 36.70 47.47
CA GLY A 174 13.12 35.95 48.50
C GLY A 174 11.62 36.12 48.33
N ASN A 175 10.83 35.21 48.91
CA ASN A 175 9.38 35.18 48.69
C ASN A 175 8.67 36.25 49.52
N ASP A 176 8.27 37.34 48.88
CA ASP A 176 7.84 38.57 49.54
C ASP A 176 6.32 38.73 49.61
N ARG A 177 5.85 39.68 50.42
CA ARG A 177 4.40 39.93 50.56
C ARG A 177 4.06 41.41 50.74
N ALA A 178 3.39 41.99 49.75
CA ALA A 178 2.86 43.35 49.84
C ALA A 178 1.33 43.36 50.07
N THR A 179 0.87 44.13 51.05
CA THR A 179 -0.56 44.43 51.26
C THR A 179 -0.80 45.91 50.93
N ILE A 180 -1.73 46.22 50.03
CA ILE A 180 -1.67 47.42 49.18
C ILE A 180 -2.78 48.44 49.50
N GLY A 181 -2.44 49.72 49.34
CA GLY A 181 -3.22 50.89 49.69
C GLY A 181 -3.97 51.51 48.50
N SER A 182 -3.52 52.67 48.02
CA SER A 182 -4.22 53.43 46.97
C SER A 182 -3.29 54.40 46.21
N ALA A 183 -2.92 54.05 44.98
CA ALA A 183 -1.98 54.71 44.05
C ALA A 183 -0.52 54.19 44.07
N ASP A 184 -0.28 53.05 44.71
CA ASP A 184 1.05 52.45 44.90
C ASP A 184 1.73 51.95 43.62
N ARG A 185 3.07 51.83 43.66
CA ARG A 185 3.91 51.08 42.73
C ARG A 185 4.68 49.99 43.45
N LEU A 186 4.59 48.77 42.95
CA LEU A 186 5.16 47.59 43.59
C LEU A 186 6.03 46.83 42.60
N PHE A 187 7.14 46.31 43.07
CA PHE A 187 8.06 45.41 42.38
C PHE A 187 8.43 44.31 43.38
N GLY A 188 8.31 43.03 43.04
CA GLY A 188 8.83 41.91 43.86
C GLY A 188 10.32 41.66 43.61
N ASP A 189 10.73 41.85 42.35
CA ASP A 189 12.06 41.64 41.81
C ASP A 189 12.47 40.15 41.67
N ALA A 190 12.55 39.34 42.75
CA ALA A 190 13.07 37.95 42.65
C ALA A 190 12.61 36.96 43.75
N GLY A 191 11.36 36.52 43.70
CA GLY A 191 10.79 35.57 44.66
C GLY A 191 9.55 34.85 44.14
N ASN A 192 8.81 34.21 45.05
CA ASN A 192 7.43 33.78 44.80
C ASN A 192 6.52 34.63 45.70
N ASP A 193 6.07 35.75 45.17
CA ASP A 193 5.63 36.90 45.93
C ASP A 193 4.10 36.98 46.01
N THR A 194 3.57 37.72 46.97
CA THR A 194 2.12 37.78 47.22
C THR A 194 1.60 39.19 47.47
N PHE A 195 0.86 39.71 46.49
CA PHE A 195 0.22 41.02 46.48
C PHE A 195 -1.26 40.90 46.89
N SER A 196 -1.73 41.72 47.82
CA SER A 196 -3.10 41.62 48.38
C SER A 196 -3.70 42.97 48.74
N LEU A 197 -5.02 43.16 48.56
CA LEU A 197 -5.70 44.42 48.91
C LEU A 197 -6.11 44.49 50.39
N VAL A 198 -5.93 45.65 51.03
CA VAL A 198 -6.60 45.92 52.32
C VAL A 198 -8.12 45.96 52.12
N THR A 199 -8.87 45.17 52.87
CA THR A 199 -10.33 45.04 52.70
C THR A 199 -11.06 46.37 52.89
N GLY A 200 -11.60 46.90 51.78
CA GLY A 200 -12.36 48.15 51.74
C GLY A 200 -11.62 49.38 51.20
N THR A 201 -10.36 49.26 50.77
CA THR A 201 -9.70 50.32 49.99
C THR A 201 -10.21 50.35 48.54
N THR A 202 -9.93 51.44 47.82
CA THR A 202 -10.27 51.61 46.41
C THR A 202 -8.98 51.88 45.64
N LEU A 203 -8.70 51.06 44.63
CA LEU A 203 -7.55 51.25 43.75
C LEU A 203 -7.67 52.56 42.97
N ALA A 204 -6.54 53.25 42.80
CA ALA A 204 -6.47 54.54 42.15
C ALA A 204 -5.84 54.44 40.75
N VAL A 205 -6.21 55.39 39.89
CA VAL A 205 -5.68 55.47 38.52
C VAL A 205 -4.19 55.79 38.57
N GLY A 206 -3.35 54.85 38.14
CA GLY A 206 -1.88 54.96 38.15
C GLY A 206 -1.14 53.90 38.96
N THR A 207 -1.85 53.05 39.71
CA THR A 207 -1.23 51.89 40.39
C THR A 207 -0.55 50.96 39.38
N THR A 208 0.64 50.47 39.75
CA THR A 208 1.46 49.54 38.96
C THR A 208 1.98 48.43 39.85
N ILE A 209 1.87 47.17 39.44
CA ILE A 209 2.48 46.04 40.14
C ILE A 209 3.28 45.23 39.12
N ALA A 210 4.56 45.00 39.44
CA ALA A 210 5.35 43.92 38.89
C ALA A 210 5.64 42.90 40.00
N GLY A 211 5.58 41.61 39.69
CA GLY A 211 6.19 40.57 40.51
C GLY A 211 7.68 40.57 40.24
N GLY A 212 8.15 39.67 39.39
CA GLY A 212 9.41 39.84 38.67
C GLY A 212 10.00 38.53 38.17
N SER A 213 10.51 37.70 39.08
CA SER A 213 11.12 36.41 38.70
C SER A 213 10.90 35.30 39.73
N GLY A 214 9.78 34.59 39.57
CA GLY A 214 9.50 33.31 40.23
C GLY A 214 8.08 32.82 40.00
N LEU A 215 7.23 32.75 41.05
CA LEU A 215 5.80 32.42 40.92
C LEU A 215 4.99 33.27 41.90
N ASP A 216 4.55 34.40 41.39
CA ASP A 216 3.92 35.51 42.07
C ASP A 216 2.39 35.41 42.03
N THR A 217 1.73 36.08 42.97
CA THR A 217 0.29 35.95 43.22
C THR A 217 -0.35 37.28 43.55
N LEU A 218 -1.42 37.65 42.86
CA LEU A 218 -2.22 38.85 43.10
C LEU A 218 -3.67 38.48 43.47
N ALA A 219 -4.02 38.72 44.74
CA ALA A 219 -5.35 38.42 45.29
C ALA A 219 -6.11 39.71 45.64
N LEU A 220 -7.08 40.10 44.81
CA LEU A 220 -7.87 41.33 44.97
C LEU A 220 -9.36 41.03 45.24
N ALA A 221 -9.82 41.34 46.46
CA ALA A 221 -11.22 41.27 46.85
C ALA A 221 -11.85 42.69 46.84
N ILE A 222 -12.53 43.04 45.75
CA ILE A 222 -13.07 44.38 45.52
C ILE A 222 -14.44 44.52 46.20
N SER A 223 -14.47 45.25 47.32
CA SER A 223 -15.69 45.50 48.09
C SER A 223 -15.83 46.98 48.50
N GLY A 224 -16.77 47.68 47.87
CA GLY A 224 -17.07 49.09 48.20
C GLY A 224 -17.85 49.83 47.12
N THR A 225 -18.55 50.90 47.51
CA THR A 225 -19.18 51.83 46.56
C THR A 225 -18.16 52.84 46.03
N VAL A 226 -17.69 52.64 44.80
CA VAL A 226 -16.69 53.50 44.13
C VAL A 226 -17.33 54.84 43.71
N SER A 227 -17.42 55.80 44.63
CA SER A 227 -18.00 57.11 44.35
C SER A 227 -17.06 57.95 43.47
N THR A 228 -17.44 58.09 42.19
CA THR A 228 -16.88 59.00 41.17
C THR A 228 -15.39 58.90 40.89
N VAL A 229 -15.04 58.19 39.81
CA VAL A 229 -13.81 58.44 39.02
C VAL A 229 -14.23 59.28 37.81
N ASP A 230 -13.85 60.57 37.78
CA ASP A 230 -14.13 61.49 36.67
C ASP A 230 -12.90 61.57 35.75
N LEU A 231 -13.06 61.13 34.49
CA LEU A 231 -12.00 61.10 33.47
C LEU A 231 -12.28 62.09 32.32
N SER A 232 -12.95 63.21 32.58
CA SER A 232 -13.35 64.18 31.56
C SER A 232 -12.21 64.99 30.89
N THR A 233 -10.93 64.76 31.24
CA THR A 233 -9.79 65.45 30.62
C THR A 233 -8.59 64.56 30.27
N GLY A 234 -8.71 63.79 29.19
CA GLY A 234 -7.65 63.80 28.15
C GLY A 234 -6.38 62.98 28.34
N ALA A 235 -6.35 61.99 29.24
CA ALA A 235 -5.39 60.88 29.19
C ALA A 235 -6.04 59.62 29.77
N PHE A 236 -5.99 58.50 29.06
CA PHE A 236 -6.51 57.23 29.57
C PHE A 236 -5.50 56.65 30.57
N GLY A 237 -5.82 56.74 31.86
CA GLY A 237 -5.03 56.12 32.92
C GLY A 237 -5.38 54.65 33.05
N GLU A 238 -4.38 53.81 32.90
CA GLU A 238 -4.46 52.34 32.88
C GLU A 238 -3.91 51.78 34.19
N MET A 239 -4.59 50.82 34.81
CA MET A 239 -3.96 49.99 35.85
C MET A 239 -3.17 48.90 35.15
N ARG A 240 -1.90 48.73 35.54
CA ARG A 240 -0.95 47.81 34.90
C ARG A 240 -0.44 46.78 35.87
N PHE A 241 -0.56 45.53 35.44
CA PHE A 241 0.07 44.36 36.05
C PHE A 241 0.98 43.72 34.99
N SER A 242 2.18 43.32 35.38
CA SER A 242 3.21 42.67 34.55
C SER A 242 3.93 41.65 35.40
N GLU A 243 4.39 40.51 34.85
CA GLU A 243 5.18 39.55 35.63
C GLU A 243 4.40 39.09 36.88
N ILE A 244 3.16 38.56 36.70
CA ILE A 244 2.30 38.05 37.77
C ILE A 244 1.53 36.82 37.27
N GLU A 245 1.78 35.68 37.89
CA GLU A 245 1.28 34.40 37.38
C GLU A 245 -0.13 34.10 37.90
N ASN A 246 -0.40 34.30 39.20
CA ASN A 246 -1.68 33.87 39.80
C ASN A 246 -2.60 35.06 40.13
N ILE A 247 -3.57 35.37 39.26
CA ILE A 247 -4.50 36.49 39.47
C ILE A 247 -5.92 35.99 39.78
N SER A 248 -6.40 36.38 40.97
CA SER A 248 -7.80 36.19 41.36
C SER A 248 -8.45 37.52 41.74
N LEU A 249 -9.47 37.93 40.97
CA LEU A 249 -10.31 39.08 41.30
C LEU A 249 -11.72 38.60 41.64
N THR A 250 -12.27 39.09 42.76
CA THR A 250 -13.67 38.86 43.16
C THR A 250 -14.36 40.19 43.42
N GLN A 251 -15.59 40.35 42.90
CA GLN A 251 -16.38 41.58 42.99
C GLN A 251 -17.74 41.31 43.65
N ASP A 252 -18.11 42.12 44.64
CA ASP A 252 -19.45 42.11 45.24
C ASP A 252 -20.43 43.01 44.43
N ALA A 253 -21.68 42.57 44.30
CA ALA A 253 -22.51 42.76 43.11
C ALA A 253 -23.28 44.10 43.04
N THR A 254 -22.74 45.21 43.57
CA THR A 254 -23.50 46.46 43.76
C THR A 254 -22.82 47.72 43.19
N TYR A 255 -22.84 47.90 41.87
CA TYR A 255 -22.58 49.22 41.28
C TYR A 255 -23.33 49.50 39.96
N ALA A 256 -23.39 50.77 39.58
CA ALA A 256 -23.95 51.24 38.31
C ALA A 256 -23.20 52.52 37.85
N GLY A 257 -22.23 52.36 36.95
CA GLY A 257 -21.37 53.43 36.47
C GLY A 257 -20.62 53.05 35.20
N SER A 258 -19.79 53.96 34.68
CA SER A 258 -19.04 53.76 33.44
C SER A 258 -17.99 52.65 33.55
N VAL A 259 -17.96 51.78 32.54
CA VAL A 259 -16.99 50.68 32.38
C VAL A 259 -15.56 51.22 32.43
N GLN A 260 -14.70 50.52 33.17
CA GLN A 260 -13.26 50.74 33.20
C GLN A 260 -12.55 49.59 32.46
N THR A 261 -11.32 49.84 31.98
CA THR A 261 -10.47 48.80 31.37
C THR A 261 -9.31 48.51 32.31
N VAL A 262 -9.03 47.22 32.56
CA VAL A 262 -7.83 46.75 33.25
C VAL A 262 -6.96 46.01 32.24
N THR A 263 -5.64 46.27 32.25
CA THR A 263 -4.66 45.58 31.41
C THR A 263 -3.70 44.78 32.29
N VAL A 264 -3.62 43.48 32.04
CA VAL A 264 -2.63 42.56 32.60
C VAL A 264 -1.78 42.05 31.45
N ASN A 265 -0.49 41.94 31.68
CA ASN A 265 0.42 41.09 30.92
C ASN A 265 1.01 40.09 31.92
N GLY A 266 1.13 38.83 31.55
CA GLY A 266 1.77 37.79 32.33
C GLY A 266 3.30 37.84 32.24
N ASP A 267 3.93 36.67 32.20
CA ASP A 267 5.39 36.50 32.29
C ASP A 267 5.95 35.52 31.21
N ALA A 268 6.99 34.74 31.54
CA ALA A 268 7.49 33.61 30.75
C ALA A 268 7.31 32.25 31.47
N GLY A 269 6.26 32.12 32.29
CA GLY A 269 5.78 30.93 32.95
C GLY A 269 4.25 30.78 32.85
N ALA A 270 3.71 29.70 33.43
CA ALA A 270 2.29 29.38 33.34
C ALA A 270 1.43 30.29 34.24
N ASN A 271 0.64 31.17 33.62
CA ASN A 271 -0.23 32.13 34.29
C ASN A 271 -1.67 31.60 34.44
N THR A 272 -2.34 31.99 35.52
CA THR A 272 -3.72 31.59 35.84
C THR A 272 -4.54 32.81 36.22
N LEU A 273 -5.54 33.13 35.40
CA LEU A 273 -6.53 34.16 35.64
C LEU A 273 -7.88 33.52 35.99
N THR A 274 -8.45 33.87 37.14
CA THR A 274 -9.83 33.49 37.48
C THR A 274 -10.67 34.71 37.86
N LEU A 275 -11.60 35.08 36.98
CA LEU A 275 -12.59 36.14 37.16
C LEU A 275 -14.00 35.57 37.16
N THR A 276 -14.67 35.61 38.31
CA THR A 276 -16.02 35.05 38.49
C THR A 276 -17.01 36.10 38.99
N GLY A 277 -18.15 36.22 38.32
CA GLY A 277 -19.20 37.19 38.64
C GLY A 277 -19.87 37.78 37.39
N ALA A 278 -20.44 38.98 37.55
CA ALA A 278 -20.94 39.81 36.45
C ALA A 278 -20.16 41.15 36.45
N PRO A 279 -18.89 41.15 35.98
CA PRO A 279 -17.98 42.26 36.14
C PRO A 279 -18.44 43.49 35.35
N LEU A 280 -18.34 44.66 35.99
CA LEU A 280 -18.61 45.97 35.36
C LEU A 280 -17.34 46.59 34.74
N ILE A 281 -16.38 45.74 34.39
CA ILE A 281 -15.00 46.09 34.02
C ILE A 281 -14.61 45.25 32.81
N ASN A 282 -14.12 45.89 31.75
CA ASN A 282 -13.48 45.20 30.64
C ASN A 282 -12.08 44.80 31.08
N VAL A 283 -11.68 43.56 30.80
CA VAL A 283 -10.31 43.08 31.07
C VAL A 283 -9.62 42.82 29.75
N ARG A 284 -8.36 43.22 29.67
CA ARG A 284 -7.39 42.82 28.66
C ARG A 284 -6.33 42.02 29.39
N PHE A 285 -6.27 40.73 29.12
CA PHE A 285 -5.20 39.86 29.58
C PHE A 285 -4.39 39.41 28.36
N PHE A 286 -3.08 39.42 28.50
CA PHE A 286 -2.13 38.72 27.64
C PHE A 286 -1.35 37.82 28.59
N GLY A 287 -1.22 36.53 28.29
CA GLY A 287 -0.35 35.62 29.03
C GLY A 287 1.10 35.97 28.79
N GLY A 288 1.73 35.33 27.82
CA GLY A 288 3.08 35.65 27.41
C GLY A 288 3.77 34.46 26.78
N VAL A 289 4.49 33.69 27.59
CA VAL A 289 5.11 32.42 27.19
C VAL A 289 4.93 31.40 28.31
N GLY A 290 4.21 30.31 28.06
CA GLY A 290 3.82 29.34 29.08
C GLY A 290 2.39 28.86 28.89
N ASN A 291 2.06 27.68 29.44
CA ASN A 291 0.73 27.08 29.33
C ASN A 291 -0.27 27.71 30.32
N ASP A 292 -1.14 28.59 29.83
CA ASP A 292 -1.98 29.47 30.62
C ASP A 292 -3.39 28.94 30.90
N SER A 293 -4.05 29.49 31.93
CA SER A 293 -5.42 29.12 32.31
C SER A 293 -6.29 30.35 32.62
N LEU A 294 -7.04 30.82 31.62
CA LEU A 294 -7.70 32.12 31.61
C LEU A 294 -9.23 32.00 31.61
N THR A 295 -9.83 31.99 32.80
CA THR A 295 -11.29 31.87 32.98
C THR A 295 -11.94 33.20 33.36
N VAL A 296 -12.83 33.73 32.51
CA VAL A 296 -13.52 35.02 32.71
C VAL A 296 -15.00 34.96 32.37
N THR A 297 -15.86 35.11 33.37
CA THR A 297 -17.31 35.23 33.18
C THR A 297 -17.74 36.68 32.96
N GLY A 298 -18.23 37.03 31.78
CA GLY A 298 -18.72 38.37 31.44
C GLY A 298 -18.76 38.60 29.93
N THR A 299 -19.02 39.83 29.47
CA THR A 299 -18.98 40.18 28.03
C THR A 299 -18.24 41.49 27.83
N GLY A 300 -17.32 41.54 26.86
CA GLY A 300 -16.50 42.73 26.57
C GLY A 300 -15.03 42.62 27.02
N HIS A 301 -14.62 41.42 27.42
CA HIS A 301 -13.22 41.09 27.73
C HIS A 301 -12.43 40.78 26.44
N PHE A 302 -11.11 40.90 26.55
CA PHE A 302 -10.13 40.43 25.60
C PHE A 302 -9.14 39.56 26.38
N LEU A 303 -8.94 38.33 25.94
CA LEU A 303 -7.94 37.40 26.48
C LEU A 303 -7.07 36.96 25.30
N SER A 304 -5.76 37.08 25.47
CA SER A 304 -4.72 36.50 24.63
C SER A 304 -3.95 35.51 25.50
N GLY A 305 -3.69 34.32 24.97
CA GLY A 305 -2.80 33.31 25.56
C GLY A 305 -1.35 33.75 25.39
N GLY A 306 -0.66 33.22 24.38
CA GLY A 306 0.69 33.63 24.03
C GLY A 306 1.44 32.55 23.27
N GLU A 307 2.67 32.24 23.71
CA GLU A 307 3.41 31.06 23.26
C GLU A 307 3.25 29.91 24.29
N GLY A 308 2.25 29.04 24.12
CA GLY A 308 1.89 27.97 25.06
C GLY A 308 0.70 27.13 24.59
N ASP A 309 0.45 25.94 25.16
CA ASP A 309 -0.83 25.24 24.97
C ASP A 309 -1.79 25.67 26.09
N ASP A 310 -2.69 26.61 25.80
CA ASP A 310 -3.43 27.40 26.78
C ASP A 310 -4.90 26.99 26.92
N VAL A 311 -5.54 27.40 28.02
CA VAL A 311 -6.94 27.07 28.33
C VAL A 311 -7.74 28.34 28.61
N LEU A 312 -8.38 28.88 27.57
CA LEU A 312 -9.19 30.09 27.63
C LEU A 312 -10.68 29.76 27.79
N THR A 313 -11.39 30.40 28.70
CA THR A 313 -12.83 30.17 28.93
C THR A 313 -13.58 31.46 29.25
N GLY A 314 -14.61 31.81 28.45
CA GLY A 314 -15.39 33.02 28.73
C GLY A 314 -16.31 33.51 27.60
N ALA A 315 -16.36 34.83 27.44
CA ALA A 315 -17.06 35.53 26.35
C ALA A 315 -16.48 36.94 26.14
N GLY A 316 -16.43 37.39 24.88
CA GLY A 316 -15.67 38.57 24.45
C GLY A 316 -14.85 38.28 23.19
N ILE A 317 -13.56 38.61 23.22
CA ILE A 317 -12.57 38.14 22.26
C ILE A 317 -11.59 37.25 23.03
N LEU A 318 -11.42 36.01 22.59
CA LEU A 318 -10.44 35.04 23.10
C LEU A 318 -9.51 34.70 21.93
N GLU A 319 -8.21 34.90 22.08
CA GLU A 319 -7.16 34.60 21.11
C GLU A 319 -6.16 33.66 21.80
N GLY A 320 -5.84 32.52 21.19
CA GLY A 320 -4.84 31.58 21.73
C GLY A 320 -3.41 32.04 21.46
N ASP A 321 -3.19 32.50 20.22
CA ASP A 321 -1.95 33.01 19.63
C ASP A 321 -0.98 31.94 19.09
N ALA A 322 -0.33 31.10 19.90
CA ALA A 322 0.70 30.16 19.42
C ALA A 322 0.98 28.93 20.33
N GLY A 323 0.13 27.91 20.23
CA GLY A 323 0.33 26.53 20.68
C GLY A 323 -0.94 25.72 20.43
N ASN A 324 -1.16 24.60 21.13
CA ASN A 324 -2.37 23.79 20.92
C ASN A 324 -3.48 24.14 21.92
N ASP A 325 -4.21 25.21 21.65
CA ASP A 325 -5.07 25.91 22.61
C ASP A 325 -6.47 25.28 22.78
N THR A 326 -7.05 25.41 23.97
CA THR A 326 -8.42 24.97 24.28
C THR A 326 -9.31 26.15 24.66
N ILE A 327 -10.17 26.57 23.75
CA ILE A 327 -10.91 27.84 23.83
C ILE A 327 -12.42 27.59 23.95
N SER A 328 -12.96 27.74 25.16
CA SER A 328 -14.39 27.55 25.48
C SER A 328 -15.14 28.88 25.53
N ILE A 329 -15.91 29.20 24.48
CA ILE A 329 -16.57 30.51 24.32
C ILE A 329 -18.10 30.44 24.35
N THR A 330 -18.72 31.39 25.07
CA THR A 330 -20.18 31.50 25.30
C THR A 330 -20.80 32.77 24.70
N GLY A 331 -20.08 33.44 23.81
CA GLY A 331 -20.53 34.61 23.04
C GLY A 331 -19.36 35.52 22.65
N GLY A 332 -19.32 35.97 21.40
CA GLY A 332 -18.23 36.81 20.87
C GLY A 332 -17.40 36.10 19.80
N VAL A 333 -16.08 36.20 19.87
CA VAL A 333 -15.13 35.63 18.89
C VAL A 333 -14.06 34.82 19.63
N ALA A 334 -13.88 33.56 19.24
CA ALA A 334 -12.68 32.78 19.52
C ALA A 334 -11.75 32.81 18.30
N ARG A 335 -10.45 32.82 18.55
CA ARG A 335 -9.36 32.58 17.60
C ARG A 335 -8.41 31.59 18.24
N GLY A 336 -8.02 30.55 17.52
CA GLY A 336 -6.87 29.73 17.88
C GLY A 336 -5.57 30.53 17.70
N GLY A 337 -4.66 30.03 16.85
CA GLY A 337 -3.61 30.87 16.30
C GLY A 337 -2.65 30.13 15.39
N ILE A 338 -1.68 29.44 15.99
CA ILE A 338 -0.69 28.60 15.31
C ILE A 338 -0.49 27.33 16.14
N GLY A 339 -1.26 26.28 15.81
CA GLY A 339 -1.24 24.97 16.47
C GLY A 339 -2.53 24.19 16.20
N ASP A 340 -2.64 22.97 16.74
CA ASP A 340 -3.81 22.11 16.58
C ASP A 340 -4.86 22.43 17.66
N ASP A 341 -5.70 23.44 17.43
CA ASP A 341 -6.56 24.05 18.44
C ASP A 341 -7.91 23.33 18.67
N LEU A 342 -8.53 23.57 19.82
CA LEU A 342 -9.84 23.06 20.23
C LEU A 342 -10.80 24.19 20.61
N LEU A 343 -11.64 24.60 19.66
CA LEU A 343 -12.61 25.68 19.82
C LEU A 343 -14.00 25.12 20.19
N VAL A 344 -14.35 25.24 21.47
CA VAL A 344 -15.68 24.87 21.99
C VAL A 344 -16.60 26.09 21.93
N VAL A 345 -17.30 26.24 20.80
CA VAL A 345 -18.04 27.46 20.44
C VAL A 345 -19.54 27.31 20.70
N SER A 346 -20.13 28.22 21.48
CA SER A 346 -21.54 28.16 21.87
C SER A 346 -22.25 29.52 21.85
N ASN A 347 -23.58 29.51 21.97
CA ASN A 347 -24.45 30.69 22.12
C ASN A 347 -24.28 31.75 21.00
N GLY A 348 -23.96 31.31 19.78
CA GLY A 348 -23.76 32.19 18.62
C GLY A 348 -22.45 32.98 18.61
N ALA A 349 -21.43 32.54 19.36
CA ALA A 349 -20.07 32.99 19.10
C ALA A 349 -19.58 32.56 17.70
N GLN A 350 -18.60 33.29 17.19
CA GLN A 350 -17.79 32.92 16.03
C GLN A 350 -16.51 32.22 16.51
N GLY A 351 -15.97 31.33 15.68
CA GLY A 351 -14.67 30.71 15.88
C GLY A 351 -13.84 30.84 14.61
N TYR A 352 -12.56 31.15 14.79
CA TYR A 352 -11.52 31.10 13.77
C TYR A 352 -10.45 30.14 14.30
N GLY A 353 -9.96 29.21 13.48
CA GLY A 353 -8.83 28.36 13.83
C GLY A 353 -7.54 29.15 13.71
N GLY A 354 -6.65 28.71 12.82
CA GLY A 354 -5.48 29.46 12.40
C GLY A 354 -4.62 28.72 11.39
N ASP A 355 -3.32 28.60 11.70
CA ASP A 355 -2.38 27.73 11.00
C ASP A 355 -2.20 26.43 11.81
N GLY A 356 -2.99 25.37 11.53
CA GLY A 356 -2.93 24.08 12.21
C GLY A 356 -4.15 23.20 11.95
N ASN A 357 -4.28 22.03 12.62
CA ASN A 357 -5.37 21.07 12.37
C ASN A 357 -6.45 21.18 13.46
N ASP A 358 -7.37 22.12 13.27
CA ASP A 358 -8.25 22.65 14.31
C ASP A 358 -9.53 21.87 14.50
N ARG A 359 -10.11 21.95 15.71
CA ARG A 359 -11.29 21.16 16.10
C ARG A 359 -12.36 22.03 16.71
N PHE A 360 -13.47 22.16 16.01
CA PHE A 360 -14.63 22.93 16.44
C PHE A 360 -15.68 22.00 17.06
N SER A 361 -16.20 22.37 18.24
CA SER A 361 -17.24 21.60 18.91
C SER A 361 -18.34 22.50 19.46
N GLY A 362 -19.59 22.21 19.10
CA GLY A 362 -20.74 23.07 19.42
C GLY A 362 -21.82 22.37 20.25
N VAL A 363 -22.12 22.89 21.43
CA VAL A 363 -23.20 22.35 22.29
C VAL A 363 -24.50 23.16 22.09
N ASN A 364 -25.41 22.61 21.29
CA ASN A 364 -26.87 22.83 21.32
C ASN A 364 -27.46 24.25 21.12
N GLN A 365 -26.68 25.34 21.14
CA GLN A 365 -27.22 26.71 21.02
C GLN A 365 -26.42 27.59 20.06
N VAL A 366 -26.20 27.12 18.83
CA VAL A 366 -25.80 28.03 17.74
C VAL A 366 -26.92 29.06 17.54
N SER A 367 -26.58 30.34 17.39
CA SER A 367 -27.52 31.40 17.00
C SER A 367 -27.44 31.62 15.48
N PRO A 368 -28.46 32.21 14.82
CA PRO A 368 -28.36 32.52 13.39
C PRO A 368 -27.13 33.40 13.10
N ALA A 369 -26.29 32.97 12.13
CA ALA A 369 -25.04 33.64 11.74
C ALA A 369 -23.89 33.56 12.77
N ALA A 370 -23.71 32.39 13.39
CA ALA A 370 -22.38 31.95 13.78
C ALA A 370 -21.56 31.59 12.51
N LEU A 371 -20.26 31.83 12.55
CA LEU A 371 -19.28 31.42 11.55
C LEU A 371 -18.23 30.58 12.27
N TRP A 372 -17.93 29.40 11.72
CA TRP A 372 -16.70 28.66 11.97
C TRP A 372 -15.87 28.73 10.69
N ASP A 373 -14.62 29.15 10.84
CA ASP A 373 -13.65 29.41 9.78
C ASP A 373 -12.39 28.69 10.26
N GLY A 374 -11.96 27.63 9.58
CA GLY A 374 -10.84 26.80 10.01
C GLY A 374 -9.53 27.55 9.85
N GLY A 375 -8.88 27.37 8.70
CA GLY A 375 -7.82 28.24 8.24
C GLY A 375 -6.88 27.52 7.30
N ALA A 376 -5.82 26.93 7.86
CA ALA A 376 -4.77 26.26 7.10
C ALA A 376 -4.26 24.99 7.80
N GLY A 377 -5.04 23.91 7.70
CA GLY A 377 -4.68 22.53 8.03
C GLY A 377 -5.85 21.59 7.72
N ASP A 378 -5.86 20.38 8.29
CA ASP A 378 -6.94 19.40 8.07
C ASP A 378 -8.00 19.53 9.19
N ASP A 379 -8.92 20.49 9.05
CA ASP A 379 -9.80 20.92 10.13
C ASP A 379 -11.02 20.00 10.35
N VAL A 380 -11.55 19.97 11.58
CA VAL A 380 -12.70 19.12 11.97
C VAL A 380 -13.81 19.90 12.68
N PHE A 381 -14.97 20.00 12.04
CA PHE A 381 -16.17 20.67 12.54
C PHE A 381 -17.17 19.66 13.09
N THR A 382 -17.06 19.31 14.38
CA THR A 382 -17.96 18.35 15.05
C THR A 382 -19.29 18.99 15.46
N VAL A 383 -20.38 18.49 14.92
CA VAL A 383 -21.74 19.04 15.07
C VAL A 383 -22.64 18.07 15.84
N ASN A 384 -22.77 18.28 17.15
CA ASN A 384 -23.64 17.48 18.02
C ASN A 384 -25.07 18.04 18.06
N ILE A 385 -26.02 17.35 17.42
CA ILE A 385 -27.45 17.75 17.39
C ILE A 385 -28.28 16.81 18.30
N ASP A 386 -28.46 17.20 19.56
CA ASP A 386 -29.41 16.52 20.44
C ASP A 386 -30.85 16.78 19.98
N GLY A 387 -31.69 15.73 19.94
CA GLY A 387 -33.12 15.82 19.58
C GLY A 387 -34.03 16.61 20.54
N GLY A 388 -33.45 17.39 21.46
CA GLY A 388 -34.15 18.23 22.43
C GLY A 388 -34.40 19.69 21.99
N LEU A 389 -33.89 20.12 20.84
CA LEU A 389 -33.81 21.53 20.43
C LEU A 389 -35.15 22.13 19.96
N SER A 390 -36.00 22.48 20.93
CA SER A 390 -37.32 23.09 20.73
C SER A 390 -37.31 24.50 20.07
N GLY A 391 -37.00 24.56 18.78
CA GLY A 391 -37.56 25.54 17.84
C GLY A 391 -36.58 26.42 17.06
N ALA A 392 -36.98 26.69 15.80
CA ALA A 392 -36.39 27.58 14.80
C ALA A 392 -35.04 27.15 14.20
N ILE A 393 -34.96 27.20 12.86
CA ILE A 393 -33.76 26.90 12.08
C ILE A 393 -32.59 27.74 12.59
N ARG A 394 -31.49 27.08 12.92
CA ARG A 394 -30.18 27.71 13.12
C ARG A 394 -29.39 27.56 11.83
N ILE A 395 -28.61 28.59 11.52
CA ILE A 395 -27.69 28.63 10.39
C ILE A 395 -26.31 28.87 10.99
N LEU A 396 -25.46 27.86 10.85
CA LEU A 396 -24.01 27.92 11.03
C LEU A 396 -23.38 28.04 9.65
N GLU A 397 -22.57 29.07 9.40
CA GLU A 397 -21.69 29.09 8.23
C GLU A 397 -20.39 28.37 8.59
N VAL A 398 -19.93 27.46 7.73
CA VAL A 398 -18.67 26.72 7.89
C VAL A 398 -17.80 26.93 6.66
N VAL A 399 -16.55 27.26 6.92
CA VAL A 399 -15.43 27.31 5.98
C VAL A 399 -14.32 26.50 6.63
N GLY A 400 -13.72 25.55 5.91
CA GLY A 400 -12.42 24.98 6.28
C GLY A 400 -11.34 26.01 5.98
N GLY A 401 -10.56 25.79 4.93
CA GLY A 401 -9.84 26.88 4.27
C GLY A 401 -8.84 26.39 3.24
N SER A 402 -7.73 25.82 3.72
CA SER A 402 -6.73 25.17 2.88
C SER A 402 -6.08 23.97 3.56
N GLY A 403 -6.71 22.81 3.42
CA GLY A 403 -6.18 21.49 3.74
C GLY A 403 -7.14 20.40 3.26
N PHE A 404 -7.52 19.49 4.16
CA PHE A 404 -8.56 18.48 3.93
C PHE A 404 -9.65 18.54 5.02
N ASP A 405 -10.65 19.39 4.80
CA ASP A 405 -11.53 19.88 5.86
C ASP A 405 -12.79 19.02 6.03
N THR A 406 -13.15 18.72 7.28
CA THR A 406 -14.14 17.68 7.63
C THR A 406 -15.31 18.22 8.45
N ILE A 407 -16.54 18.06 7.96
CA ILE A 407 -17.76 18.17 8.79
C ILE A 407 -18.07 16.80 9.40
N ASP A 408 -18.11 16.72 10.73
CA ASP A 408 -18.46 15.49 11.47
C ASP A 408 -19.86 15.60 12.11
N ALA A 409 -20.82 14.87 11.57
CA ALA A 409 -22.17 14.71 12.09
C ALA A 409 -22.46 13.26 12.58
N SER A 410 -21.44 12.42 12.75
CA SER A 410 -21.56 11.01 13.16
C SER A 410 -22.26 10.78 14.50
N GLN A 411 -22.19 11.77 15.38
CA GLN A 411 -22.81 11.73 16.71
C GLN A 411 -24.24 12.32 16.73
N THR A 412 -24.80 12.69 15.57
CA THR A 412 -26.18 13.23 15.49
C THR A 412 -27.23 12.12 15.55
N PHE A 413 -28.42 12.47 16.05
CA PHE A 413 -29.55 11.55 16.20
C PHE A 413 -30.70 11.82 15.21
N LEU A 414 -30.44 12.58 14.14
CA LEU A 414 -31.43 13.02 13.15
C LEU A 414 -30.97 12.66 11.74
N ASN A 415 -31.92 12.24 10.90
CA ASN A 415 -31.74 12.15 9.45
C ASN A 415 -31.27 13.51 8.90
N LEU A 416 -30.13 13.52 8.21
CA LEU A 416 -29.55 14.67 7.53
C LEU A 416 -30.11 14.80 6.10
N THR A 417 -29.92 15.97 5.51
CA THR A 417 -30.29 16.25 4.11
C THR A 417 -29.36 17.32 3.57
N ALA A 418 -28.47 17.00 2.64
CA ALA A 418 -27.67 17.98 1.92
C ALA A 418 -28.43 18.50 0.68
N GLN A 419 -28.30 19.80 0.41
CA GLN A 419 -28.84 20.40 -0.81
C GLN A 419 -27.94 21.55 -1.28
N MET A 420 -27.54 21.54 -2.55
CA MET A 420 -26.78 22.64 -3.13
C MET A 420 -27.56 23.96 -3.15
N LEU A 421 -26.82 25.05 -2.91
CA LEU A 421 -27.25 26.44 -2.95
C LEU A 421 -26.62 27.15 -4.18
N THR A 422 -26.92 28.44 -4.36
CA THR A 422 -26.40 29.21 -5.49
C THR A 422 -24.93 29.60 -5.28
N GLY A 423 -24.03 28.92 -5.99
CA GLY A 423 -22.62 29.31 -6.16
C GLY A 423 -21.68 28.69 -5.13
N GLN A 424 -21.34 27.41 -5.34
CA GLN A 424 -20.31 26.70 -4.55
C GLN A 424 -20.58 26.74 -3.03
N SER A 425 -21.80 26.39 -2.62
CA SER A 425 -22.15 26.20 -1.21
C SER A 425 -23.30 25.20 -1.08
N PHE A 426 -23.31 24.42 0.00
CA PHE A 426 -24.36 23.44 0.29
C PHE A 426 -25.02 23.70 1.65
N SER A 427 -26.27 23.30 1.79
CA SER A 427 -27.03 23.32 3.04
C SER A 427 -27.17 21.91 3.58
N LEU A 428 -26.45 21.56 4.65
CA LEU A 428 -26.63 20.28 5.35
C LEU A 428 -27.65 20.46 6.48
N THR A 429 -28.79 19.78 6.38
CA THR A 429 -29.97 20.02 7.23
C THR A 429 -30.40 18.76 7.98
N GLY A 430 -30.24 18.73 9.30
CA GLY A 430 -30.79 17.66 10.15
C GLY A 430 -32.27 17.86 10.42
N SER A 431 -33.11 16.85 10.18
CA SER A 431 -34.58 16.94 10.36
C SER A 431 -35.18 15.73 11.09
N GLY A 432 -36.03 16.01 12.08
CA GLY A 432 -36.75 14.96 12.83
C GLY A 432 -38.16 14.69 12.30
N GLN A 433 -38.62 13.44 12.42
CA GLN A 433 -39.99 12.97 12.13
C GLN A 433 -41.04 13.54 13.13
N GLY A 434 -41.08 14.87 13.32
CA GLY A 434 -41.86 15.54 14.35
C GLY A 434 -41.71 17.06 14.38
N SER A 435 -42.41 17.75 13.47
CA SER A 435 -42.76 19.19 13.52
C SER A 435 -41.71 20.17 14.10
N GLY A 436 -40.79 20.63 13.25
CA GLY A 436 -40.04 21.89 13.49
C GLY A 436 -38.68 21.76 14.19
N GLN A 437 -38.20 20.53 14.41
CA GLN A 437 -36.80 20.23 14.71
C GLN A 437 -36.01 20.29 13.39
N ALA A 438 -35.28 21.39 13.16
CA ALA A 438 -34.45 21.59 11.98
C ALA A 438 -33.22 22.44 12.30
N PHE A 439 -32.04 21.95 11.94
CA PHE A 439 -30.75 22.64 12.04
C PHE A 439 -30.08 22.66 10.66
N SER A 440 -29.45 23.75 10.25
CA SER A 440 -28.76 23.88 8.96
C SER A 440 -27.33 24.37 9.15
N ILE A 441 -26.39 23.64 8.55
CA ILE A 441 -25.07 24.17 8.18
C ILE A 441 -25.18 24.78 6.78
N ILE A 442 -24.44 25.84 6.51
CA ILE A 442 -24.08 26.28 5.16
C ILE A 442 -22.57 26.08 5.03
N GLY A 443 -22.17 25.00 4.36
CA GLY A 443 -20.77 24.72 4.03
C GLY A 443 -20.40 25.39 2.72
N ARG A 444 -19.19 25.93 2.63
CA ARG A 444 -18.61 26.39 1.36
C ARG A 444 -17.91 25.22 0.65
N ALA A 445 -18.14 25.09 -0.65
CA ALA A 445 -17.64 23.97 -1.45
C ALA A 445 -16.16 24.08 -1.83
N ASP A 446 -15.59 25.28 -1.75
CA ASP A 446 -14.22 25.58 -2.16
C ASP A 446 -13.20 25.37 -1.01
N GLY A 447 -13.54 24.52 -0.03
CA GLY A 447 -12.79 24.31 1.23
C GLY A 447 -13.63 23.56 2.28
N ILE A 448 -14.16 22.40 1.90
CA ILE A 448 -14.76 21.32 2.73
C ILE A 448 -14.68 20.06 1.87
N GLU A 449 -13.73 19.19 2.19
CA GLU A 449 -13.37 18.02 1.39
C GLU A 449 -13.98 16.73 1.95
N ARG A 450 -14.57 16.76 3.16
CA ARG A 450 -15.23 15.60 3.75
C ARG A 450 -16.51 15.89 4.55
N ILE A 451 -17.50 15.01 4.44
CA ILE A 451 -18.68 14.94 5.30
C ILE A 451 -18.82 13.54 5.89
N LEU A 452 -18.94 13.46 7.22
CA LEU A 452 -19.37 12.26 7.94
C LEU A 452 -20.84 12.44 8.33
N GLY A 453 -21.73 11.63 7.75
CA GLY A 453 -23.15 11.57 8.08
C GLY A 453 -23.43 10.83 9.39
N SER A 454 -24.69 10.50 9.65
CA SER A 454 -25.19 10.03 10.94
C SER A 454 -25.44 8.51 11.00
N ALA A 455 -25.90 8.01 12.14
CA ALA A 455 -26.43 6.64 12.25
C ALA A 455 -27.95 6.61 11.93
N ARG A 456 -28.36 7.29 10.86
CA ARG A 456 -29.73 7.38 10.33
C ARG A 456 -29.67 7.55 8.82
N ALA A 457 -30.69 7.02 8.14
CA ALA A 457 -31.02 7.27 6.74
C ALA A 457 -30.98 8.77 6.35
N ASP A 458 -29.86 9.22 5.84
CA ASP A 458 -29.49 10.57 5.43
C ASP A 458 -29.68 10.76 3.93
N ASP A 459 -29.87 12.01 3.50
CA ASP A 459 -30.13 12.37 2.10
C ASP A 459 -29.10 13.41 1.60
N LEU A 460 -27.88 12.94 1.33
CA LEU A 460 -26.67 13.73 1.08
C LEU A 460 -26.46 14.00 -0.42
N ARG A 461 -27.19 14.95 -1.01
CA ARG A 461 -27.02 15.36 -2.43
C ARG A 461 -26.22 16.65 -2.59
N LEU A 462 -25.05 16.55 -3.23
CA LEU A 462 -24.18 17.68 -3.59
C LEU A 462 -24.19 18.04 -5.10
N ASP A 463 -25.28 17.66 -5.79
CA ASP A 463 -25.64 17.97 -7.18
C ASP A 463 -25.00 19.24 -7.78
N GLY A 464 -23.87 19.08 -8.48
CA GLY A 464 -23.20 20.18 -9.19
C GLY A 464 -22.05 20.87 -8.45
N LEU A 465 -21.56 20.28 -7.37
CA LEU A 465 -20.25 20.56 -6.78
C LEU A 465 -19.14 20.39 -7.84
N THR A 466 -18.12 21.27 -7.88
CA THR A 466 -17.00 21.18 -8.86
C THR A 466 -15.64 20.93 -8.21
N THR A 467 -15.66 20.39 -7.00
CA THR A 467 -14.52 19.99 -6.17
C THR A 467 -14.77 18.55 -5.73
N SER A 468 -13.70 17.78 -5.51
CA SER A 468 -13.78 16.40 -5.03
C SER A 468 -14.22 16.34 -3.56
N ILE A 469 -15.17 15.47 -3.22
CA ILE A 469 -15.68 15.27 -1.86
C ILE A 469 -15.54 13.81 -1.38
N GLU A 470 -15.15 13.61 -0.13
CA GLU A 470 -15.33 12.35 0.60
C GLU A 470 -16.66 12.41 1.39
N ILE A 471 -17.61 11.52 1.09
CA ILE A 471 -18.84 11.36 1.87
C ILE A 471 -18.85 9.96 2.48
N ARG A 472 -19.07 9.88 3.80
CA ARG A 472 -19.38 8.62 4.50
C ARG A 472 -20.73 8.80 5.18
N ALA A 473 -21.79 8.17 4.67
CA ALA A 473 -23.14 8.44 5.14
C ALA A 473 -23.38 7.86 6.53
N GLY A 474 -23.06 6.58 6.74
CA GLY A 474 -22.77 6.00 8.06
C GLY A 474 -23.68 4.84 8.45
N GLY A 475 -24.98 4.90 8.16
CA GLY A 475 -25.85 3.72 8.21
C GLY A 475 -27.30 3.91 8.67
N GLY A 476 -28.13 3.00 8.20
CA GLY A 476 -29.55 3.19 7.93
C GLY A 476 -29.73 3.61 6.47
N ASP A 477 -30.75 3.12 5.76
CA ASP A 477 -30.92 3.26 4.29
C ASP A 477 -30.65 4.70 3.73
N ASP A 478 -29.42 4.96 3.27
CA ASP A 478 -28.87 6.28 2.93
C ASP A 478 -29.02 6.62 1.43
N ILE A 479 -29.02 7.91 1.09
CA ILE A 479 -28.91 8.38 -0.31
C ILE A 479 -27.77 9.39 -0.43
N VAL A 480 -26.73 9.04 -1.17
CA VAL A 480 -25.52 9.83 -1.40
C VAL A 480 -25.40 10.17 -2.88
N ILE A 481 -25.28 11.46 -3.21
CA ILE A 481 -25.05 11.90 -4.60
C ILE A 481 -23.92 12.92 -4.64
N GLY A 482 -22.89 12.61 -5.44
CA GLY A 482 -21.67 13.39 -5.63
C GLY A 482 -21.83 14.66 -6.48
N GLY A 483 -20.69 15.16 -6.92
CA GLY A 483 -20.53 16.43 -7.61
C GLY A 483 -20.42 16.31 -9.13
N LEU A 484 -19.28 16.81 -9.62
CA LEU A 484 -18.81 16.88 -11.01
C LEU A 484 -17.27 16.80 -11.03
N SER A 485 -16.69 15.97 -10.15
CA SER A 485 -15.26 15.74 -9.96
C SER A 485 -15.06 14.39 -9.26
N ALA A 486 -13.83 13.86 -9.29
CA ALA A 486 -13.50 12.56 -8.72
C ALA A 486 -13.76 12.48 -7.20
N ASP A 487 -14.88 11.86 -6.83
CA ASP A 487 -15.40 11.79 -5.46
C ASP A 487 -15.11 10.44 -4.76
N LEU A 488 -15.21 10.40 -3.43
CA LEU A 488 -15.15 9.17 -2.62
C LEU A 488 -16.43 9.02 -1.79
N LEU A 489 -17.34 8.18 -2.24
CA LEU A 489 -18.65 7.96 -1.60
C LEU A 489 -18.67 6.60 -0.89
N SER A 490 -19.14 6.58 0.36
CA SER A 490 -19.34 5.40 1.20
C SER A 490 -20.73 5.50 1.83
N GLY A 491 -21.53 4.43 1.66
CA GLY A 491 -22.82 4.25 2.32
C GLY A 491 -22.58 3.90 3.79
N GLY A 492 -22.52 2.60 4.07
CA GLY A 492 -21.93 2.09 5.31
C GLY A 492 -22.57 0.79 5.80
N ALA A 493 -23.85 0.85 6.17
CA ALA A 493 -24.59 -0.29 6.71
C ALA A 493 -26.11 -0.07 6.65
N ASP A 494 -26.87 -1.13 6.37
CA ASP A 494 -28.24 -1.06 5.81
C ASP A 494 -28.20 -0.65 4.31
N ASN A 495 -29.32 -0.32 3.65
CA ASN A 495 -29.43 -0.46 2.18
C ASN A 495 -29.39 0.89 1.43
N ASP A 496 -28.29 1.16 0.73
CA ASP A 496 -27.91 2.52 0.33
C ASP A 496 -28.01 2.79 -1.18
N LEU A 497 -28.09 4.08 -1.56
CA LEU A 497 -28.08 4.55 -2.95
C LEU A 497 -26.96 5.56 -3.15
N LEU A 498 -25.91 5.19 -3.89
CA LEU A 498 -24.76 6.03 -4.23
C LEU A 498 -24.78 6.38 -5.72
N GLU A 499 -24.59 7.66 -6.07
CA GLU A 499 -24.47 8.14 -7.46
C GLU A 499 -23.33 9.18 -7.57
N GLY A 500 -22.23 8.83 -8.24
CA GLY A 500 -21.01 9.67 -8.37
C GLY A 500 -21.21 10.88 -9.29
N ARG A 501 -21.67 10.60 -10.52
CA ARG A 501 -22.11 11.49 -11.62
C ARG A 501 -21.07 11.78 -12.71
N ASP A 502 -20.41 12.93 -12.68
CA ASP A 502 -19.43 13.33 -13.71
C ASP A 502 -18.03 13.33 -13.04
N GLY A 503 -17.25 12.26 -13.16
CA GLY A 503 -16.09 12.10 -12.29
C GLY A 503 -15.11 10.99 -12.71
N ASN A 504 -14.35 10.51 -11.73
CA ASN A 504 -13.53 9.29 -11.82
C ASN A 504 -13.62 8.73 -10.40
N ASP A 505 -14.83 8.32 -10.07
CA ASP A 505 -15.35 8.29 -8.71
C ASP A 505 -15.07 6.95 -8.04
N ARG A 506 -15.04 6.95 -6.71
CA ARG A 506 -14.92 5.74 -5.92
C ARG A 506 -16.14 5.56 -5.02
N LEU A 507 -16.96 4.55 -5.32
CA LEU A 507 -18.17 4.22 -4.56
C LEU A 507 -17.96 2.94 -3.74
N LEU A 508 -18.43 2.96 -2.49
CA LEU A 508 -18.39 1.85 -1.53
C LEU A 508 -19.79 1.67 -0.92
N GLY A 509 -20.46 0.54 -1.16
CA GLY A 509 -21.70 0.19 -0.42
C GLY A 509 -21.41 -0.20 1.03
N ASP A 510 -20.26 -0.86 1.23
CA ASP A 510 -19.75 -1.43 2.48
C ASP A 510 -20.59 -2.62 3.01
N GLY A 511 -21.91 -2.50 3.23
CA GLY A 511 -22.68 -3.63 3.79
C GLY A 511 -24.20 -3.50 3.85
N GLY A 512 -24.88 -3.76 2.74
CA GLY A 512 -26.32 -3.60 2.60
C GLY A 512 -27.00 -4.51 1.55
N ASN A 513 -27.68 -3.88 0.60
CA ASN A 513 -28.21 -4.45 -0.65
C ASN A 513 -28.30 -3.29 -1.66
N ASP A 514 -27.14 -2.82 -2.09
CA ASP A 514 -26.94 -1.40 -2.37
C ASP A 514 -27.07 -1.07 -3.85
N ILE A 515 -27.31 0.20 -4.17
CA ILE A 515 -27.44 0.67 -5.55
C ILE A 515 -26.33 1.68 -5.81
N LEU A 516 -25.25 1.22 -6.45
CA LEU A 516 -24.10 2.04 -6.81
C LEU A 516 -24.21 2.45 -8.28
N ARG A 517 -24.00 3.74 -8.56
CA ARG A 517 -23.89 4.29 -9.91
C ARG A 517 -22.66 5.16 -10.02
N GLY A 518 -21.77 4.87 -10.96
CA GLY A 518 -20.64 5.74 -11.29
C GLY A 518 -21.18 6.99 -11.99
N GLY A 519 -21.18 6.97 -13.32
CA GLY A 519 -21.94 7.88 -14.16
C GLY A 519 -21.24 8.13 -15.49
N THR A 520 -20.25 9.01 -15.51
CA THR A 520 -19.44 9.33 -16.69
C THR A 520 -18.00 9.68 -16.31
N GLY A 521 -17.05 9.01 -16.97
CA GLY A 521 -15.63 8.96 -16.59
C GLY A 521 -15.27 7.58 -16.06
N ASP A 522 -14.02 7.32 -15.68
CA ASP A 522 -13.58 5.94 -15.35
C ASP A 522 -13.69 5.69 -13.84
N ASP A 523 -14.75 4.99 -13.43
CA ASP A 523 -15.20 4.87 -12.03
C ASP A 523 -14.78 3.53 -11.38
N ARG A 524 -14.76 3.49 -10.04
CA ARG A 524 -14.40 2.31 -9.22
C ARG A 524 -15.44 2.03 -8.13
N LEU A 525 -16.12 0.89 -8.24
CA LEU A 525 -17.32 0.58 -7.46
C LEU A 525 -17.15 -0.73 -6.68
N ASP A 526 -17.33 -0.70 -5.36
CA ASP A 526 -17.24 -1.86 -4.46
C ASP A 526 -18.57 -2.02 -3.72
N GLY A 527 -19.28 -3.13 -3.94
CA GLY A 527 -20.57 -3.38 -3.27
C GLY A 527 -20.41 -3.68 -1.78
N GLY A 528 -19.43 -4.53 -1.44
CA GLY A 528 -19.20 -5.00 -0.08
C GLY A 528 -19.95 -6.31 0.25
N ASP A 529 -20.62 -6.33 1.41
CA ASP A 529 -21.44 -7.47 1.86
C ASP A 529 -22.93 -7.24 1.58
N GLY A 530 -23.42 -7.61 0.38
CA GLY A 530 -24.83 -7.39 0.00
C GLY A 530 -25.38 -8.25 -1.13
N ASN A 531 -26.44 -7.75 -1.80
CA ASN A 531 -26.97 -8.30 -3.05
C ASN A 531 -27.14 -7.14 -4.03
N ASP A 532 -26.01 -6.64 -4.51
CA ASP A 532 -25.92 -5.24 -4.89
C ASP A 532 -26.25 -5.01 -6.36
N THR A 533 -26.55 -3.76 -6.73
CA THR A 533 -26.84 -3.34 -8.10
C THR A 533 -25.86 -2.25 -8.48
N ILE A 534 -24.87 -2.61 -9.31
CA ILE A 534 -23.73 -1.77 -9.65
C ILE A 534 -23.83 -1.38 -11.13
N ASP A 535 -23.91 -0.09 -11.43
CA ASP A 535 -23.97 0.47 -12.80
C ASP A 535 -22.81 1.46 -12.98
N GLY A 536 -21.73 1.09 -13.69
CA GLY A 536 -20.58 1.99 -13.89
C GLY A 536 -20.98 3.19 -14.75
N GLY A 537 -21.32 2.93 -16.01
CA GLY A 537 -22.14 3.83 -16.82
C GLY A 537 -21.52 4.20 -18.16
N LEU A 538 -20.67 5.24 -18.18
CA LEU A 538 -20.01 5.78 -19.36
C LEU A 538 -18.51 6.03 -19.12
N GLY A 539 -17.76 4.96 -18.87
CA GLY A 539 -16.33 5.03 -18.58
C GLY A 539 -15.49 3.89 -19.15
N GLN A 540 -14.50 3.50 -18.33
CA GLN A 540 -13.81 2.22 -18.36
C GLN A 540 -13.85 1.68 -16.93
N ASP A 541 -15.03 1.19 -16.54
CA ASP A 541 -15.43 1.14 -15.14
C ASP A 541 -15.00 -0.16 -14.45
N ILE A 542 -14.64 -0.08 -13.18
CA ILE A 542 -14.06 -1.19 -12.39
C ILE A 542 -14.99 -1.56 -11.24
N ALA A 543 -15.62 -2.74 -11.29
CA ALA A 543 -16.23 -3.34 -10.12
C ALA A 543 -15.18 -4.10 -9.29
N VAL A 544 -15.22 -3.95 -7.97
CA VAL A 544 -14.20 -4.44 -7.03
C VAL A 544 -14.81 -5.46 -6.08
N PHE A 545 -14.04 -6.49 -5.72
CA PHE A 545 -14.46 -7.55 -4.82
C PHE A 545 -13.35 -7.93 -3.83
N GLY A 546 -13.63 -7.85 -2.53
CA GLY A 546 -12.70 -8.18 -1.44
C GLY A 546 -12.35 -9.68 -1.28
N PHE A 547 -12.61 -10.52 -2.29
CA PHE A 547 -12.41 -11.97 -2.27
C PHE A 547 -11.68 -12.48 -3.53
N SER A 548 -11.47 -13.79 -3.62
CA SER A 548 -10.78 -14.46 -4.75
C SER A 548 -11.78 -14.80 -5.86
N ALA A 549 -11.37 -14.69 -7.12
CA ALA A 549 -12.22 -15.03 -8.27
C ALA A 549 -12.70 -16.50 -8.26
N ASP A 550 -11.86 -17.43 -7.76
CA ASP A 550 -12.18 -18.85 -7.58
C ASP A 550 -13.26 -19.11 -6.50
N ALA A 551 -13.52 -18.13 -5.62
CA ALA A 551 -14.54 -18.23 -4.56
C ALA A 551 -15.96 -17.88 -5.05
N ALA A 552 -16.08 -17.26 -6.22
CA ALA A 552 -17.35 -16.76 -6.76
C ALA A 552 -17.82 -17.56 -7.98
N THR A 553 -19.09 -17.37 -8.33
CA THR A 553 -19.70 -17.89 -9.54
C THR A 553 -20.23 -16.77 -10.41
N PHE A 554 -19.99 -16.86 -11.72
CA PHE A 554 -20.34 -15.85 -12.70
C PHE A 554 -21.47 -16.34 -13.59
N SER A 555 -22.44 -15.48 -13.88
CA SER A 555 -23.45 -15.73 -14.90
C SER A 555 -23.85 -14.44 -15.62
N TYR A 556 -24.63 -14.56 -16.70
CA TYR A 556 -25.09 -13.43 -17.49
C TYR A 556 -26.61 -13.50 -17.63
N GLU A 557 -27.31 -12.55 -17.01
CA GLU A 557 -28.77 -12.53 -16.89
C GLU A 557 -29.35 -11.25 -17.50
N ASN A 558 -30.23 -11.39 -18.50
CA ASN A 558 -31.03 -10.30 -19.10
C ASN A 558 -30.29 -9.09 -19.68
N GLY A 559 -28.95 -9.10 -19.71
CA GLY A 559 -28.10 -7.98 -20.15
C GLY A 559 -27.00 -7.62 -19.14
N SER A 560 -27.15 -8.07 -17.89
CA SER A 560 -26.24 -7.80 -16.77
C SER A 560 -25.32 -8.99 -16.51
N ILE A 561 -24.11 -8.70 -16.02
CA ILE A 561 -23.29 -9.69 -15.34
C ILE A 561 -23.89 -9.93 -13.96
N VAL A 562 -23.81 -11.17 -13.49
CA VAL A 562 -24.20 -11.55 -12.12
C VAL A 562 -23.03 -12.26 -11.48
N VAL A 563 -22.54 -11.70 -10.39
CA VAL A 563 -21.54 -12.33 -9.50
C VAL A 563 -22.29 -12.95 -8.32
N THR A 564 -21.83 -14.09 -7.81
CA THR A 564 -22.44 -14.73 -6.64
C THR A 564 -21.38 -15.40 -5.79
N HIS A 565 -21.27 -14.94 -4.55
CA HIS A 565 -20.30 -15.34 -3.53
C HIS A 565 -21.06 -15.74 -2.24
N VAL A 566 -20.37 -15.89 -1.10
CA VAL A 566 -21.01 -16.12 0.21
C VAL A 566 -21.39 -14.83 0.96
N SER A 567 -20.90 -13.67 0.50
CA SER A 567 -21.38 -12.34 0.91
C SER A 567 -22.79 -12.11 0.37
N GLY A 568 -22.97 -12.25 -0.96
CA GLY A 568 -24.27 -12.44 -1.59
C GLY A 568 -24.23 -12.49 -3.12
N ARG A 569 -25.12 -11.75 -3.79
CA ARG A 569 -25.37 -11.85 -5.24
C ARG A 569 -25.60 -10.49 -5.89
N ASP A 570 -24.65 -10.10 -6.73
CA ASP A 570 -24.53 -8.74 -7.25
C ASP A 570 -24.85 -8.72 -8.74
N VAL A 571 -25.46 -7.62 -9.20
CA VAL A 571 -25.93 -7.42 -10.57
C VAL A 571 -25.24 -6.20 -11.17
N LEU A 572 -24.40 -6.44 -12.17
CA LEU A 572 -23.48 -5.45 -12.73
C LEU A 572 -23.91 -5.06 -14.16
N THR A 573 -23.95 -3.76 -14.45
CA THR A 573 -24.12 -3.19 -15.79
C THR A 573 -23.11 -2.06 -16.05
N GLY A 574 -22.72 -1.86 -17.32
CA GLY A 574 -21.76 -0.80 -17.68
C GLY A 574 -20.44 -0.88 -16.90
N ILE A 575 -19.85 -2.08 -16.80
CA ILE A 575 -18.56 -2.33 -16.14
C ILE A 575 -17.64 -3.01 -17.15
N GLU A 576 -16.45 -2.47 -17.37
CA GLU A 576 -15.43 -3.04 -18.27
C GLU A 576 -14.40 -3.92 -17.55
N THR A 577 -14.24 -3.79 -16.24
CA THR A 577 -13.24 -4.56 -15.46
C THR A 577 -13.82 -5.08 -14.15
N LEU A 578 -13.50 -6.33 -13.80
CA LEU A 578 -13.78 -6.93 -12.49
C LEU A 578 -12.46 -7.20 -11.76
N GLU A 579 -12.24 -6.56 -10.62
CA GLU A 579 -11.03 -6.71 -9.80
C GLU A 579 -11.30 -7.57 -8.56
N PHE A 580 -10.54 -8.66 -8.44
CA PHE A 580 -10.52 -9.58 -7.30
C PHE A 580 -9.16 -9.55 -6.63
N THR A 581 -9.06 -10.09 -5.41
CA THR A 581 -7.80 -10.15 -4.64
C THR A 581 -6.67 -10.94 -5.30
N ASP A 582 -6.96 -11.73 -6.34
CA ASP A 582 -6.05 -12.62 -7.06
C ASP A 582 -6.10 -12.50 -8.60
N ALA A 583 -7.08 -11.79 -9.18
CA ALA A 583 -7.31 -11.71 -10.62
C ALA A 583 -7.94 -10.37 -11.05
N VAL A 584 -7.75 -9.98 -12.31
CA VAL A 584 -8.39 -8.82 -12.93
C VAL A 584 -8.99 -9.25 -14.27
N LEU A 585 -10.30 -9.39 -14.33
CA LEU A 585 -11.04 -9.89 -15.49
C LEU A 585 -11.55 -8.72 -16.34
N THR A 586 -11.52 -8.83 -17.67
CA THR A 586 -12.06 -7.80 -18.57
C THR A 586 -13.42 -8.22 -19.10
N VAL A 587 -14.39 -7.32 -19.09
CA VAL A 587 -15.71 -7.53 -19.69
C VAL A 587 -15.64 -7.16 -21.17
N GLY A 588 -16.04 -8.11 -22.03
CA GLY A 588 -16.17 -7.88 -23.46
C GLY A 588 -17.31 -6.92 -23.78
N SER A 589 -17.23 -6.24 -24.92
CA SER A 589 -18.24 -5.27 -25.39
C SER A 589 -19.62 -5.88 -25.74
N ASP A 590 -19.82 -7.19 -25.55
CA ASP A 590 -21.12 -7.87 -25.55
C ASP A 590 -21.67 -8.17 -24.14
N GLY A 591 -20.99 -7.69 -23.09
CA GLY A 591 -21.35 -7.88 -21.68
C GLY A 591 -20.87 -9.19 -21.07
N ARG A 592 -20.08 -10.01 -21.78
CA ARG A 592 -19.52 -11.25 -21.22
C ARG A 592 -18.24 -10.98 -20.46
N VAL A 593 -18.11 -11.54 -19.27
CA VAL A 593 -16.82 -11.63 -18.57
C VAL A 593 -15.89 -12.50 -19.42
N VAL A 594 -14.84 -11.89 -19.97
CA VAL A 594 -13.71 -12.61 -20.56
C VAL A 594 -12.75 -12.90 -19.42
N LEU A 595 -12.47 -14.17 -19.18
CA LEU A 595 -11.42 -14.53 -18.25
C LEU A 595 -10.09 -14.06 -18.83
N GLN A 596 -9.43 -13.14 -18.14
CA GLN A 596 -7.98 -12.95 -18.25
C GLN A 596 -7.45 -13.10 -16.82
N PRO A 597 -6.54 -14.05 -16.62
CA PRO A 597 -5.14 -13.75 -16.90
C PRO A 597 -4.55 -14.62 -18.02
N LEU A 598 -3.66 -14.00 -18.82
CA LEU A 598 -2.88 -14.61 -19.90
C LEU A 598 -3.67 -14.94 -21.18
N THR A 599 -3.98 -13.88 -21.93
CA THR A 599 -4.09 -13.91 -23.40
C THR A 599 -5.10 -14.92 -23.99
N ASP A 600 -6.27 -15.06 -23.37
CA ASP A 600 -7.48 -15.67 -23.96
C ASP A 600 -7.74 -15.07 -25.37
N LEU A 601 -7.35 -15.81 -26.41
CA LEU A 601 -7.41 -15.39 -27.81
C LEU A 601 -8.44 -16.23 -28.55
N VAL A 602 -9.63 -15.66 -28.72
CA VAL A 602 -10.78 -16.30 -29.38
C VAL A 602 -10.88 -15.85 -30.84
N GLY A 603 -11.04 -16.81 -31.75
CA GLY A 603 -11.27 -16.61 -33.18
C GLY A 603 -12.71 -16.25 -33.53
N THR A 604 -13.08 -16.48 -34.79
CA THR A 604 -14.42 -16.21 -35.34
C THR A 604 -15.07 -17.49 -35.87
N ALA A 605 -16.24 -17.37 -36.50
CA ALA A 605 -16.85 -18.47 -37.25
C ALA A 605 -16.31 -18.56 -38.69
N GLY A 606 -14.98 -18.53 -38.83
CA GLY A 606 -14.26 -18.59 -40.10
C GLY A 606 -12.78 -18.96 -39.88
N ASN A 607 -12.08 -19.27 -40.97
CA ASN A 607 -10.69 -19.76 -40.95
C ASN A 607 -9.70 -18.72 -40.38
N ASP A 608 -9.36 -18.85 -39.10
CA ASP A 608 -8.54 -17.90 -38.36
C ASP A 608 -7.10 -18.38 -38.09
N ARG A 609 -6.25 -17.44 -37.65
CA ARG A 609 -4.87 -17.72 -37.27
C ARG A 609 -4.53 -17.01 -35.96
N LEU A 610 -4.42 -17.80 -34.90
CA LEU A 610 -4.28 -17.36 -33.53
C LEU A 610 -2.85 -17.62 -33.04
N ALA A 611 -2.30 -16.70 -32.24
CA ALA A 611 -0.96 -16.81 -31.68
C ALA A 611 -0.89 -16.18 -30.28
N GLY A 612 -0.56 -16.96 -29.25
CA GLY A 612 -0.38 -16.47 -27.88
C GLY A 612 0.98 -15.79 -27.70
N GLY A 613 2.05 -16.58 -27.80
CA GLY A 613 3.43 -16.11 -27.98
C GLY A 613 4.40 -16.67 -26.96
N ALA A 614 4.30 -16.23 -25.70
CA ALA A 614 5.18 -16.64 -24.61
C ALA A 614 4.51 -16.33 -23.27
N GLY A 615 3.87 -17.35 -22.68
CA GLY A 615 2.99 -17.15 -21.53
C GLY A 615 2.41 -18.47 -21.07
N ARG A 616 1.12 -18.47 -20.73
CA ARG A 616 0.30 -19.68 -20.64
C ARG A 616 -1.02 -19.33 -21.30
N ASP A 617 -1.03 -19.42 -22.62
CA ASP A 617 -2.06 -18.80 -23.44
C ASP A 617 -3.22 -19.78 -23.71
N PHE A 618 -4.46 -19.27 -23.74
CA PHE A 618 -5.63 -20.06 -24.12
C PHE A 618 -6.17 -19.58 -25.47
N LEU A 619 -6.08 -20.44 -26.49
CA LEU A 619 -6.54 -20.15 -27.85
C LEU A 619 -7.79 -20.97 -28.15
N ILE A 620 -8.82 -20.33 -28.70
CA ILE A 620 -10.07 -20.96 -29.11
C ILE A 620 -10.40 -20.57 -30.56
N GLY A 621 -10.38 -21.51 -31.51
CA GLY A 621 -10.73 -21.24 -32.92
C GLY A 621 -12.22 -20.91 -33.12
N LEU A 622 -13.09 -21.70 -32.46
CA LEU A 622 -14.55 -21.75 -32.56
C LEU A 622 -15.09 -22.60 -33.72
N ALA A 623 -15.03 -22.12 -34.97
CA ALA A 623 -15.61 -22.84 -36.10
C ALA A 623 -15.02 -22.40 -37.45
N GLY A 624 -14.16 -23.24 -38.03
CA GLY A 624 -13.37 -22.86 -39.20
C GLY A 624 -12.48 -23.99 -39.73
N ASN A 625 -11.27 -23.62 -40.16
CA ASN A 625 -10.13 -24.55 -40.25
C ASN A 625 -8.94 -23.69 -39.87
N ASP A 626 -8.57 -23.77 -38.60
CA ASP A 626 -7.85 -22.70 -37.92
C ASP A 626 -6.40 -23.09 -37.68
N ILE A 627 -5.55 -22.08 -37.48
CA ILE A 627 -4.12 -22.29 -37.21
C ILE A 627 -3.75 -21.66 -35.88
N LEU A 628 -3.62 -22.49 -34.86
CA LEU A 628 -3.29 -22.11 -33.50
C LEU A 628 -1.78 -22.24 -33.26
N ILE A 629 -1.21 -21.27 -32.56
CA ILE A 629 0.16 -21.26 -32.04
C ILE A 629 0.06 -20.84 -30.58
N GLY A 630 0.33 -21.74 -29.64
CA GLY A 630 0.54 -21.33 -28.25
C GLY A 630 1.83 -20.53 -28.18
N GLY A 631 2.94 -21.23 -27.97
CA GLY A 631 4.27 -20.68 -28.02
C GLY A 631 5.15 -21.43 -27.04
N GLY A 632 5.68 -20.70 -26.05
CA GLY A 632 6.46 -21.28 -24.96
C GLY A 632 5.73 -21.28 -23.61
N ASN A 633 5.99 -22.33 -22.84
CA ASN A 633 5.45 -22.78 -21.55
C ASN A 633 4.21 -23.71 -21.61
N PHE A 634 3.04 -23.32 -21.07
CA PHE A 634 1.96 -24.29 -20.77
C PHE A 634 0.61 -23.78 -21.28
N ASP A 635 0.37 -23.99 -22.56
CA ASP A 635 -0.76 -23.41 -23.28
C ASP A 635 -1.96 -24.36 -23.36
N ARG A 636 -3.09 -23.84 -23.84
CA ARG A 636 -4.31 -24.61 -24.09
C ARG A 636 -4.85 -24.22 -25.47
N LEU A 637 -4.91 -25.18 -26.38
CA LEU A 637 -5.30 -24.97 -27.78
C LEU A 637 -6.59 -25.74 -28.06
N ASP A 638 -7.67 -25.03 -28.35
CA ASP A 638 -9.00 -25.58 -28.64
C ASP A 638 -9.42 -25.16 -30.06
N GLY A 639 -9.45 -26.10 -31.02
CA GLY A 639 -9.82 -25.77 -32.41
C GLY A 639 -11.30 -25.41 -32.54
N GLY A 640 -12.17 -26.26 -32.00
CA GLY A 640 -13.63 -26.13 -32.06
C GLY A 640 -14.26 -27.04 -33.13
N ASP A 641 -15.16 -26.49 -33.95
CA ASP A 641 -15.82 -27.17 -35.07
C ASP A 641 -15.04 -26.96 -36.38
N GLY A 642 -14.01 -27.77 -36.66
CA GLY A 642 -13.15 -27.54 -37.84
C GLY A 642 -12.36 -28.73 -38.39
N VAL A 643 -11.18 -28.41 -38.93
CA VAL A 643 -10.06 -29.34 -39.18
C VAL A 643 -8.81 -28.51 -38.89
N ASP A 644 -8.40 -28.54 -37.62
CA ASP A 644 -7.65 -27.47 -37.01
C ASP A 644 -6.19 -27.85 -36.74
N VAL A 645 -5.32 -26.85 -36.77
CA VAL A 645 -3.87 -27.04 -36.89
C VAL A 645 -3.11 -26.34 -35.78
N ALA A 646 -2.52 -27.11 -34.86
CA ALA A 646 -1.50 -26.57 -33.96
C ALA A 646 -0.13 -26.54 -34.67
N LEU A 647 0.58 -25.41 -34.62
CA LEU A 647 1.82 -25.19 -35.37
C LEU A 647 3.01 -24.91 -34.45
N TYR A 648 4.03 -25.77 -34.55
CA TYR A 648 5.25 -25.76 -33.73
C TYR A 648 6.50 -25.44 -34.56
N SER A 649 7.49 -24.76 -33.98
CA SER A 649 8.69 -24.29 -34.69
C SER A 649 9.86 -25.27 -34.74
N GLY A 650 9.80 -26.39 -34.00
CA GLY A 650 10.82 -27.45 -34.00
C GLY A 650 10.55 -28.60 -34.99
N VAL A 651 11.38 -29.64 -34.91
CA VAL A 651 11.14 -30.93 -35.59
C VAL A 651 10.38 -31.89 -34.68
N ARG A 652 9.56 -32.78 -35.24
CA ARG A 652 8.66 -33.69 -34.50
C ARG A 652 9.38 -34.45 -33.38
N ARG A 653 10.62 -34.89 -33.60
CA ARG A 653 11.42 -35.65 -32.62
C ARG A 653 11.88 -34.84 -31.38
N GLN A 654 11.71 -33.53 -31.35
CA GLN A 654 11.99 -32.70 -30.17
C GLN A 654 10.83 -32.68 -29.15
N TYR A 655 9.67 -33.24 -29.48
CA TYR A 655 8.45 -33.17 -28.67
C TYR A 655 7.86 -34.55 -28.32
N GLY A 656 7.22 -34.65 -27.16
CA GLY A 656 6.29 -35.73 -26.80
C GLY A 656 4.86 -35.34 -27.16
N ALA A 657 4.41 -35.70 -28.36
CA ALA A 657 3.07 -35.38 -28.86
C ALA A 657 2.06 -36.53 -28.70
N THR A 658 0.85 -36.21 -28.28
CA THR A 658 -0.34 -37.06 -28.24
C THR A 658 -1.56 -36.27 -28.75
N GLN A 659 -2.74 -36.89 -28.88
CA GLN A 659 -3.97 -36.19 -29.31
C GLN A 659 -4.45 -35.09 -28.34
N SER A 660 -4.06 -35.14 -27.07
CA SER A 660 -4.58 -34.22 -26.03
C SER A 660 -3.51 -33.45 -25.25
N ILE A 661 -2.24 -33.82 -25.41
CA ILE A 661 -1.09 -33.22 -24.70
C ILE A 661 0.10 -33.15 -25.65
N MET A 662 0.81 -32.02 -25.61
CA MET A 662 2.06 -31.81 -26.33
C MET A 662 3.15 -31.33 -25.36
N ALA A 663 4.31 -31.98 -25.31
CA ALA A 663 5.35 -31.64 -24.33
C ALA A 663 6.75 -31.45 -24.95
N GLY A 664 7.55 -30.54 -24.39
CA GLY A 664 8.96 -30.34 -24.77
C GLY A 664 9.18 -29.34 -25.91
N GLY A 665 10.10 -29.65 -26.83
CA GLY A 665 10.44 -28.77 -27.94
C GLY A 665 11.42 -27.62 -27.62
N PRO A 666 11.77 -26.80 -28.62
CA PRO A 666 12.59 -25.60 -28.44
C PRO A 666 11.86 -24.46 -27.72
N GLU A 667 10.52 -24.43 -27.79
CA GLU A 667 9.70 -23.44 -27.08
C GLU A 667 9.54 -23.78 -25.58
N GLY A 668 9.51 -25.07 -25.23
CA GLY A 668 9.56 -25.60 -23.88
C GLY A 668 8.21 -25.60 -23.13
N GLY A 669 8.04 -26.57 -22.23
CA GLY A 669 6.84 -26.72 -21.38
C GLY A 669 5.88 -27.82 -21.87
N THR A 670 4.57 -27.65 -21.72
CA THR A 670 3.55 -28.66 -22.05
C THR A 670 2.15 -28.07 -22.29
N ASP A 671 1.61 -28.26 -23.49
CA ASP A 671 0.30 -27.77 -23.90
C ASP A 671 -0.80 -28.83 -23.71
N THR A 672 -2.04 -28.35 -23.52
CA THR A 672 -3.27 -29.15 -23.63
C THR A 672 -3.92 -28.91 -24.99
N LEU A 673 -4.28 -29.99 -25.70
CA LEU A 673 -4.87 -29.95 -27.03
C LEU A 673 -6.33 -30.46 -27.00
N ILE A 674 -7.23 -29.73 -27.66
CA ILE A 674 -8.66 -30.03 -27.74
C ILE A 674 -9.12 -29.74 -29.18
N SER A 675 -9.85 -30.68 -29.79
CA SER A 675 -10.33 -30.56 -31.18
C SER A 675 -9.25 -30.07 -32.15
N ILE A 676 -8.08 -30.74 -32.15
CA ILE A 676 -6.98 -30.48 -33.09
C ILE A 676 -6.76 -31.71 -33.96
N GLU A 677 -6.96 -31.57 -35.27
CA GLU A 677 -6.83 -32.65 -36.26
C GLU A 677 -5.40 -32.84 -36.76
N GLU A 678 -4.54 -31.83 -36.66
CA GLU A 678 -3.18 -31.88 -37.19
C GLU A 678 -2.17 -31.06 -36.36
N LEU A 679 -1.04 -31.66 -36.00
CA LEU A 679 0.11 -30.98 -35.40
C LEU A 679 1.20 -30.81 -36.46
N ARG A 680 1.59 -29.57 -36.77
CA ARG A 680 2.62 -29.27 -37.78
C ARG A 680 3.96 -28.91 -37.18
N PHE A 681 5.01 -29.42 -37.82
CA PHE A 681 6.42 -29.27 -37.49
C PHE A 681 7.22 -28.81 -38.71
N VAL A 682 8.50 -28.50 -38.52
CA VAL A 682 9.42 -28.16 -39.61
C VAL A 682 9.69 -29.34 -40.55
N ASP A 683 9.56 -30.59 -40.08
CA ASP A 683 9.86 -31.82 -40.81
C ASP A 683 8.65 -32.65 -41.26
N GLY A 684 7.42 -32.21 -40.95
CA GLY A 684 6.19 -32.92 -41.32
C GLY A 684 4.99 -32.58 -40.43
N ALA A 685 3.98 -33.45 -40.44
CA ALA A 685 2.77 -33.31 -39.65
C ALA A 685 2.35 -34.64 -39.00
N LEU A 686 1.76 -34.56 -37.82
CA LEU A 686 1.08 -35.67 -37.15
C LEU A 686 -0.42 -35.42 -37.26
N THR A 687 -1.16 -36.29 -37.97
CA THR A 687 -2.61 -36.10 -38.17
C THR A 687 -3.46 -37.12 -37.43
N PHE A 688 -4.56 -36.65 -36.86
CA PHE A 688 -5.61 -37.42 -36.19
C PHE A 688 -6.92 -37.47 -37.00
N ASP A 689 -7.07 -36.66 -38.07
CA ASP A 689 -8.30 -36.62 -38.87
C ASP A 689 -8.58 -37.95 -39.60
N VAL A 690 -9.80 -38.44 -39.35
CA VAL A 690 -10.39 -39.66 -39.90
C VAL A 690 -10.61 -39.58 -41.41
N ASN A 691 -10.74 -38.38 -41.96
CA ASN A 691 -10.96 -38.12 -43.38
C ASN A 691 -9.65 -37.86 -44.13
N SER A 692 -8.52 -37.74 -43.43
CA SER A 692 -7.25 -37.33 -44.00
C SER A 692 -6.79 -38.27 -45.11
N VAL A 693 -5.96 -37.75 -46.03
CA VAL A 693 -5.37 -38.57 -47.09
C VAL A 693 -4.54 -39.71 -46.49
N ALA A 694 -3.88 -39.46 -45.36
CA ALA A 694 -3.13 -40.46 -44.60
C ALA A 694 -4.05 -41.57 -44.07
N ALA A 695 -5.16 -41.22 -43.40
CA ALA A 695 -6.13 -42.17 -42.88
C ALA A 695 -6.81 -43.00 -43.99
N GLN A 696 -7.12 -42.38 -45.14
CA GLN A 696 -7.66 -43.10 -46.31
C GLN A 696 -6.65 -44.11 -46.89
N VAL A 697 -5.36 -43.75 -46.98
CA VAL A 697 -4.29 -44.67 -47.43
C VAL A 697 -4.10 -45.80 -46.42
N MET A 698 -4.02 -45.49 -45.13
CA MET A 698 -3.89 -46.45 -44.03
C MET A 698 -5.04 -47.48 -44.05
N ARG A 699 -6.29 -47.02 -44.10
CA ARG A 699 -7.48 -47.90 -44.23
C ARG A 699 -7.48 -48.72 -45.52
N LEU A 700 -6.97 -48.17 -46.61
CA LEU A 700 -6.86 -48.93 -47.86
C LEU A 700 -5.81 -50.03 -47.77
N TYR A 701 -4.66 -49.80 -47.15
CA TYR A 701 -3.64 -50.82 -46.87
C TYR A 701 -4.23 -51.94 -46.02
N ASP A 702 -4.91 -51.60 -44.92
CA ASP A 702 -5.60 -52.55 -44.05
C ASP A 702 -6.61 -53.42 -44.83
N THR A 703 -7.56 -52.78 -45.53
CA THR A 703 -8.62 -53.46 -46.30
C THR A 703 -8.11 -54.24 -47.53
N THR A 704 -6.93 -53.94 -48.07
CA THR A 704 -6.39 -54.66 -49.25
C THR A 704 -5.34 -55.71 -48.92
N LEU A 705 -4.47 -55.44 -47.96
CA LEU A 705 -3.27 -56.24 -47.69
C LEU A 705 -3.26 -56.84 -46.30
N ASP A 706 -4.23 -56.50 -45.42
CA ASP A 706 -4.34 -57.03 -44.05
C ASP A 706 -3.02 -56.82 -43.28
N ARG A 707 -2.58 -55.55 -43.29
CA ARG A 707 -1.42 -54.98 -42.59
C ARG A 707 -1.45 -53.45 -42.67
N GLN A 708 -0.76 -52.79 -41.75
CA GLN A 708 -0.45 -51.37 -41.83
C GLN A 708 0.65 -51.10 -42.90
N PRO A 709 0.71 -49.87 -43.46
CA PRO A 709 1.81 -49.46 -44.33
C PRO A 709 3.10 -49.21 -43.55
N ASP A 710 4.23 -49.42 -44.20
CA ASP A 710 5.53 -48.87 -43.81
C ASP A 710 5.60 -47.37 -44.16
N GLN A 711 6.35 -46.57 -43.39
CA GLN A 711 6.41 -45.11 -43.59
C GLN A 711 6.76 -44.70 -45.04
N PRO A 712 7.76 -45.32 -45.73
CA PRO A 712 8.06 -44.97 -47.12
C PRO A 712 6.91 -45.31 -48.09
N GLY A 713 6.23 -46.44 -47.86
CA GLY A 713 5.01 -46.80 -48.58
C GLY A 713 3.90 -45.77 -48.37
N LEU A 714 3.63 -45.42 -47.12
CA LEU A 714 2.65 -44.40 -46.72
C LEU A 714 2.92 -43.05 -47.39
N ASP A 715 4.13 -42.49 -47.23
CA ASP A 715 4.52 -41.18 -47.77
C ASP A 715 4.40 -41.12 -49.30
N VAL A 716 4.74 -42.22 -50.00
CA VAL A 716 4.60 -42.30 -51.47
C VAL A 716 3.14 -42.30 -51.91
N GLN A 717 2.26 -43.06 -51.23
CA GLN A 717 0.85 -43.12 -51.63
C GLN A 717 0.04 -41.89 -51.19
N ILE A 718 0.35 -41.30 -50.03
CA ILE A 718 -0.19 -39.99 -49.61
C ILE A 718 0.16 -38.95 -50.68
N ARG A 719 1.44 -38.84 -51.05
CA ARG A 719 1.92 -37.91 -52.08
C ARG A 719 1.21 -38.10 -53.43
N ALA A 720 1.02 -39.35 -53.86
CA ALA A 720 0.32 -39.65 -55.11
C ALA A 720 -1.17 -39.26 -55.08
N LEU A 721 -1.84 -39.40 -53.93
CA LEU A 721 -3.25 -39.09 -53.76
C LEU A 721 -3.50 -37.59 -53.52
N ALA A 722 -2.71 -36.95 -52.63
CA ALA A 722 -2.80 -35.53 -52.31
C ALA A 722 -2.42 -34.61 -53.48
N SER A 723 -1.48 -35.03 -54.35
CA SER A 723 -1.15 -34.31 -55.59
C SER A 723 -2.17 -34.49 -56.71
N GLY A 724 -3.18 -35.35 -56.54
CA GLY A 724 -4.13 -35.72 -57.59
C GLY A 724 -3.53 -36.55 -58.73
N ALA A 725 -2.29 -37.05 -58.58
CA ALA A 725 -1.65 -37.95 -59.56
C ALA A 725 -2.37 -39.32 -59.64
N THR A 726 -3.06 -39.72 -58.57
CA THR A 726 -4.05 -40.81 -58.55
C THR A 726 -5.31 -40.40 -57.79
N THR A 727 -6.31 -41.28 -57.78
CA THR A 727 -7.48 -41.20 -56.90
C THR A 727 -7.47 -42.40 -55.95
N LEU A 728 -8.23 -42.38 -54.85
CA LEU A 728 -8.32 -43.53 -53.94
C LEU A 728 -8.75 -44.81 -54.68
N GLN A 729 -9.66 -44.67 -55.65
CA GLN A 729 -10.05 -45.77 -56.54
C GLN A 729 -8.91 -46.22 -57.47
N GLY A 730 -8.09 -45.30 -57.98
CA GLY A 730 -6.90 -45.59 -58.78
C GLY A 730 -5.82 -46.32 -57.99
N LEU A 731 -5.59 -45.90 -56.74
CA LEU A 731 -4.69 -46.56 -55.80
C LEU A 731 -5.17 -47.98 -55.46
N ALA A 732 -6.47 -48.14 -55.16
CA ALA A 732 -7.08 -49.45 -54.94
C ALA A 732 -6.97 -50.38 -56.17
N ASN A 733 -7.07 -49.84 -57.39
CA ASN A 733 -6.82 -50.61 -58.61
C ASN A 733 -5.36 -51.07 -58.71
N ALA A 734 -4.39 -50.25 -58.31
CA ALA A 734 -2.97 -50.61 -58.29
C ALA A 734 -2.67 -51.69 -57.23
N PHE A 735 -3.23 -51.55 -56.01
CA PHE A 735 -3.08 -52.54 -54.95
C PHE A 735 -3.70 -53.89 -55.33
N VAL A 736 -4.92 -53.89 -55.89
CA VAL A 736 -5.59 -55.11 -56.39
C VAL A 736 -4.84 -55.73 -57.58
N ALA A 737 -4.07 -54.96 -58.34
CA ALA A 737 -3.22 -55.46 -59.42
C ALA A 737 -1.83 -55.93 -58.96
N SER A 738 -1.44 -55.73 -57.69
CA SER A 738 -0.14 -56.12 -57.16
C SER A 738 0.02 -57.65 -57.04
N ASP A 739 1.27 -58.13 -57.13
CA ASP A 739 1.58 -59.55 -56.89
C ASP A 739 1.23 -59.97 -55.45
N GLU A 740 1.38 -59.07 -54.47
CA GLU A 740 1.00 -59.32 -53.06
C GLU A 740 -0.50 -59.67 -52.96
N PHE A 741 -1.38 -58.82 -53.51
CA PHE A 741 -2.82 -59.05 -53.52
C PHE A 741 -3.22 -60.25 -54.40
N GLN A 742 -2.60 -60.43 -55.56
CA GLN A 742 -2.95 -61.53 -56.47
C GLN A 742 -2.57 -62.90 -55.89
N ASN A 743 -1.44 -63.00 -55.19
CA ASN A 743 -1.05 -64.22 -54.46
C ASN A 743 -1.98 -64.50 -53.28
N ARG A 744 -2.40 -63.47 -52.51
CA ARG A 744 -3.22 -63.62 -51.29
C ARG A 744 -4.72 -63.84 -51.58
N TYR A 745 -5.28 -63.14 -52.58
CA TYR A 745 -6.73 -63.09 -52.83
C TYR A 745 -7.15 -63.39 -54.28
N GLY A 746 -6.24 -63.36 -55.25
CA GLY A 746 -6.55 -63.46 -56.69
C GLY A 746 -7.25 -64.76 -57.11
N THR A 747 -7.01 -65.86 -56.39
CA THR A 747 -7.60 -67.19 -56.68
C THR A 747 -8.92 -67.46 -55.97
N LEU A 748 -9.34 -66.61 -55.01
CA LEU A 748 -10.59 -66.79 -54.27
C LEU A 748 -11.83 -66.59 -55.16
N SER A 749 -12.91 -67.32 -54.89
CA SER A 749 -14.22 -66.99 -55.46
C SER A 749 -14.75 -65.66 -54.93
N ASN A 750 -15.70 -65.03 -55.62
CA ASN A 750 -16.28 -63.75 -55.18
C ASN A 750 -16.98 -63.85 -53.81
N GLN A 751 -17.54 -65.02 -53.46
CA GLN A 751 -18.08 -65.24 -52.11
C GLN A 751 -16.98 -65.28 -51.05
N GLN A 752 -15.95 -66.10 -51.26
CA GLN A 752 -14.82 -66.18 -50.32
C GLN A 752 -14.10 -64.84 -50.17
N PHE A 753 -13.98 -64.05 -51.24
CA PHE A 753 -13.39 -62.71 -51.17
C PHE A 753 -14.22 -61.76 -50.30
N VAL A 754 -15.55 -61.74 -50.46
CA VAL A 754 -16.47 -60.95 -49.61
C VAL A 754 -16.41 -61.42 -48.15
N GLU A 755 -16.42 -62.73 -47.90
CA GLU A 755 -16.31 -63.30 -46.56
C GLU A 755 -15.00 -62.89 -45.84
N GLN A 756 -13.88 -62.77 -46.58
CA GLN A 756 -12.62 -62.28 -46.01
C GLN A 756 -12.61 -60.76 -45.77
N LEU A 757 -13.24 -59.95 -46.63
CA LEU A 757 -13.36 -58.50 -46.40
C LEU A 757 -14.17 -58.17 -45.13
N TYR A 758 -15.22 -58.94 -44.82
CA TYR A 758 -15.93 -58.79 -43.54
C TYR A 758 -15.03 -59.13 -42.33
N ARG A 759 -14.20 -60.18 -42.42
CA ARG A 759 -13.31 -60.57 -41.32
C ARG A 759 -12.19 -59.56 -41.08
N PHE A 760 -11.41 -59.24 -42.10
CA PHE A 760 -10.21 -58.41 -41.91
C PHE A 760 -10.57 -56.93 -41.69
N SER A 761 -11.52 -56.39 -42.47
CA SER A 761 -11.81 -54.95 -42.47
C SER A 761 -12.98 -54.54 -41.56
N LEU A 762 -13.69 -55.49 -40.94
CA LEU A 762 -14.82 -55.20 -40.04
C LEU A 762 -14.82 -56.07 -38.75
N ASP A 763 -13.76 -56.83 -38.50
CA ASP A 763 -13.58 -57.79 -37.37
C ASP A 763 -14.78 -58.70 -37.09
N ARG A 764 -15.49 -59.14 -38.13
CA ARG A 764 -16.69 -59.98 -37.97
C ARG A 764 -17.03 -60.88 -39.15
N GLU A 765 -17.92 -61.83 -38.91
CA GLU A 765 -18.62 -62.51 -40.00
C GLU A 765 -19.65 -61.56 -40.65
N GLY A 766 -19.76 -61.64 -41.98
CA GLY A 766 -20.84 -60.96 -42.70
C GLY A 766 -22.18 -61.68 -42.48
N ASP A 767 -23.28 -60.92 -42.44
CA ASP A 767 -24.62 -61.51 -42.43
C ASP A 767 -24.96 -62.08 -43.83
N ALA A 768 -25.79 -63.13 -43.88
CA ALA A 768 -26.12 -63.77 -45.16
C ALA A 768 -26.76 -62.81 -46.20
N PRO A 769 -27.66 -61.86 -45.82
CA PRO A 769 -28.09 -60.78 -46.70
C PRO A 769 -26.95 -59.86 -47.19
N GLY A 770 -26.08 -59.37 -46.30
CA GLY A 770 -24.93 -58.51 -46.63
C GLY A 770 -23.95 -59.18 -47.59
N ILE A 771 -23.51 -60.41 -47.27
CA ILE A 771 -22.65 -61.21 -48.16
C ILE A 771 -23.32 -61.39 -49.53
N ALA A 772 -24.60 -61.78 -49.57
CA ALA A 772 -25.32 -61.97 -50.83
C ALA A 772 -25.42 -60.67 -51.65
N ALA A 773 -25.57 -59.50 -51.02
CA ALA A 773 -25.59 -58.21 -51.71
C ALA A 773 -24.24 -57.90 -52.38
N GLN A 774 -23.13 -58.02 -51.65
CA GLN A 774 -21.79 -57.70 -52.18
C GLN A 774 -21.31 -58.72 -53.22
N VAL A 775 -21.63 -60.00 -53.03
CA VAL A 775 -21.35 -61.06 -54.04
C VAL A 775 -22.13 -60.80 -55.33
N ASN A 776 -23.40 -60.38 -55.23
CA ASN A 776 -24.16 -59.99 -56.41
C ASN A 776 -23.57 -58.74 -57.09
N ALA A 777 -23.12 -57.73 -56.33
CA ALA A 777 -22.47 -56.55 -56.90
C ALA A 777 -21.24 -56.93 -57.75
N LEU A 778 -20.32 -57.75 -57.21
CA LEU A 778 -19.17 -58.28 -57.96
C LEU A 778 -19.59 -59.07 -59.20
N ASN A 779 -20.61 -59.92 -59.09
CA ASN A 779 -21.12 -60.72 -60.22
C ASN A 779 -21.83 -59.87 -61.30
N THR A 780 -22.34 -58.69 -60.95
CA THR A 780 -22.99 -57.75 -61.89
C THR A 780 -22.07 -56.70 -62.51
N GLY A 781 -20.82 -56.58 -62.06
CA GLY A 781 -19.79 -55.76 -62.70
C GLY A 781 -18.97 -54.83 -61.79
N THR A 782 -19.25 -54.78 -60.49
CA THR A 782 -18.39 -54.05 -59.53
C THR A 782 -17.00 -54.70 -59.49
N SER A 783 -15.93 -53.90 -59.58
CA SER A 783 -14.56 -54.45 -59.46
C SER A 783 -14.22 -54.75 -57.99
N ARG A 784 -13.26 -55.66 -57.75
CA ARG A 784 -12.76 -55.91 -56.38
C ARG A 784 -12.18 -54.64 -55.75
N ALA A 785 -11.49 -53.81 -56.53
CA ALA A 785 -10.97 -52.53 -56.08
C ALA A 785 -12.06 -51.50 -55.71
N ALA A 786 -13.22 -51.53 -56.37
CA ALA A 786 -14.36 -50.68 -55.99
C ALA A 786 -15.05 -51.17 -54.72
N LEU A 787 -15.15 -52.50 -54.54
CA LEU A 787 -15.68 -53.08 -53.31
C LEU A 787 -14.74 -52.82 -52.11
N VAL A 788 -13.43 -52.96 -52.32
CA VAL A 788 -12.39 -52.60 -51.35
C VAL A 788 -12.57 -51.18 -50.83
N VAL A 789 -12.70 -50.18 -51.71
CA VAL A 789 -12.88 -48.77 -51.28
C VAL A 789 -14.20 -48.58 -50.53
N ALA A 790 -15.26 -49.31 -50.90
CA ALA A 790 -16.54 -49.27 -50.20
C ALA A 790 -16.51 -49.91 -48.80
N PHE A 791 -15.59 -50.86 -48.55
CA PHE A 791 -15.32 -51.39 -47.20
C PHE A 791 -14.38 -50.46 -46.44
N SER A 792 -13.28 -50.01 -47.06
CA SER A 792 -12.27 -49.18 -46.40
C SER A 792 -12.83 -47.83 -45.92
N GLU A 793 -13.74 -47.23 -46.68
CA GLU A 793 -14.43 -45.98 -46.32
C GLU A 793 -15.83 -46.20 -45.73
N SER A 794 -16.16 -47.41 -45.30
CA SER A 794 -17.40 -47.66 -44.55
C SER A 794 -17.36 -46.98 -43.17
N PRO A 795 -18.51 -46.50 -42.64
CA PRO A 795 -18.56 -45.91 -41.30
C PRO A 795 -18.06 -46.87 -40.20
N GLU A 796 -18.35 -48.17 -40.35
CA GLU A 796 -17.96 -49.22 -39.42
C GLU A 796 -16.43 -49.41 -39.38
N HIS A 797 -15.77 -49.48 -40.54
CA HIS A 797 -14.30 -49.56 -40.60
C HIS A 797 -13.61 -48.26 -40.13
N ARG A 798 -14.20 -47.09 -40.43
CA ARG A 798 -13.73 -45.81 -39.88
C ARG A 798 -13.76 -45.79 -38.36
N THR A 799 -14.82 -46.30 -37.72
CA THR A 799 -14.88 -46.45 -36.25
C THR A 799 -13.86 -47.47 -35.73
N LEU A 800 -13.68 -48.62 -36.40
CA LEU A 800 -12.71 -49.65 -35.98
C LEU A 800 -11.26 -49.18 -36.06
N THR A 801 -10.93 -48.33 -37.03
CA THR A 801 -9.58 -47.78 -37.22
C THR A 801 -9.31 -46.49 -36.44
N GLN A 802 -10.33 -45.91 -35.79
CA GLN A 802 -10.19 -44.73 -34.94
C GLN A 802 -9.07 -44.85 -33.88
N PRO A 803 -8.92 -45.96 -33.13
CA PRO A 803 -7.89 -46.05 -32.09
C PRO A 803 -6.45 -46.00 -32.64
N VAL A 804 -6.24 -46.41 -33.90
CA VAL A 804 -4.95 -46.30 -34.58
C VAL A 804 -4.66 -44.84 -34.93
N LEU A 805 -5.68 -44.10 -35.38
CA LEU A 805 -5.56 -42.68 -35.71
C LEU A 805 -5.40 -41.78 -34.47
N ASN A 806 -5.97 -42.15 -33.32
CA ASN A 806 -5.79 -41.43 -32.05
C ASN A 806 -4.33 -41.45 -31.54
N ALA A 807 -3.49 -42.39 -32.00
CA ALA A 807 -2.05 -42.37 -31.75
C ALA A 807 -1.29 -41.33 -32.61
N GLY A 808 -1.94 -40.80 -33.64
CA GLY A 808 -1.37 -39.85 -34.61
C GLY A 808 -0.63 -40.55 -35.74
N LEU A 809 -1.01 -40.25 -36.99
CA LEU A 809 -0.35 -40.78 -38.18
C LEU A 809 0.67 -39.78 -38.72
N TRP A 810 1.94 -40.17 -38.81
CA TRP A 810 3.03 -39.30 -39.26
C TRP A 810 3.05 -39.16 -40.78
N VAL A 811 3.21 -37.92 -41.25
CA VAL A 811 3.33 -37.56 -42.67
C VAL A 811 4.53 -36.62 -42.83
N ALA A 812 5.61 -37.09 -43.45
CA ALA A 812 6.84 -36.30 -43.57
C ALA A 812 6.75 -35.21 -44.65
N ASP A 813 7.35 -34.03 -44.41
CA ASP A 813 7.48 -33.00 -45.46
C ASP A 813 8.61 -33.39 -46.43
N GLU A 814 8.25 -33.58 -47.70
CA GLU A 814 9.21 -34.03 -48.72
C GLU A 814 10.35 -33.02 -48.97
N LYS A 815 10.17 -31.72 -48.75
CA LYS A 815 11.27 -30.75 -48.90
C LYS A 815 12.25 -30.88 -47.73
N ALA A 816 11.74 -31.08 -46.51
CA ALA A 816 12.57 -31.38 -45.34
C ALA A 816 13.37 -32.68 -45.55
N LEU A 817 12.73 -33.74 -46.07
CA LEU A 817 13.42 -34.96 -46.45
C LEU A 817 14.46 -34.72 -47.57
N GLN A 818 14.14 -33.94 -48.60
CA GLN A 818 15.07 -33.57 -49.68
C GLN A 818 16.28 -32.78 -49.17
N ILE A 819 16.09 -31.92 -48.18
CA ILE A 819 17.18 -31.22 -47.50
C ILE A 819 18.03 -32.21 -46.70
N ALA A 820 17.42 -33.09 -45.89
CA ALA A 820 18.15 -34.06 -45.09
C ALA A 820 18.97 -35.04 -45.96
N ARG A 821 18.39 -35.53 -47.07
CA ARG A 821 19.10 -36.35 -48.07
C ARG A 821 20.22 -35.58 -48.76
N LEU A 822 20.07 -34.27 -48.99
CA LEU A 822 21.13 -33.44 -49.57
C LEU A 822 22.27 -33.17 -48.57
N TYR A 823 21.95 -32.98 -47.28
CA TYR A 823 22.94 -32.87 -46.20
C TYR A 823 23.77 -34.16 -46.08
N ASP A 824 23.12 -35.33 -46.09
CA ASP A 824 23.81 -36.63 -46.14
C ASP A 824 24.70 -36.73 -47.40
N ALA A 825 24.10 -36.59 -48.58
CA ALA A 825 24.75 -36.69 -49.88
C ALA A 825 25.77 -35.56 -50.22
N THR A 826 26.09 -34.67 -49.29
CA THR A 826 27.15 -33.66 -49.47
C THR A 826 28.07 -33.45 -48.27
N LEU A 827 27.58 -33.61 -47.03
CA LEU A 827 28.33 -33.35 -45.81
C LEU A 827 28.49 -34.60 -44.93
N ASP A 828 27.90 -35.74 -45.30
CA ASP A 828 27.98 -37.02 -44.57
C ASP A 828 27.47 -36.89 -43.11
N ARG A 829 26.40 -36.10 -42.94
CA ARG A 829 25.73 -35.82 -41.65
C ARG A 829 24.28 -35.41 -41.87
N LEU A 830 23.47 -35.51 -40.83
CA LEU A 830 22.12 -34.92 -40.79
C LEU A 830 22.18 -33.41 -40.51
N PRO A 831 21.13 -32.64 -40.85
CA PRO A 831 21.05 -31.23 -40.55
C PRO A 831 20.84 -30.96 -39.05
N ASP A 832 21.48 -29.91 -38.55
CA ASP A 832 21.11 -29.17 -37.36
C ASP A 832 19.74 -28.48 -37.56
N ALA A 833 19.02 -28.19 -36.47
CA ALA A 833 17.62 -27.70 -36.57
C ALA A 833 17.52 -26.34 -37.29
N ALA A 834 18.47 -25.44 -37.03
CA ALA A 834 18.55 -24.14 -37.69
C ALA A 834 18.90 -24.26 -39.18
N GLY A 835 19.80 -25.17 -39.54
CA GLY A 835 20.17 -25.50 -40.91
C GLY A 835 19.00 -26.03 -41.72
N LEU A 836 18.25 -26.99 -41.18
CA LEU A 836 17.03 -27.53 -41.81
C LEU A 836 16.01 -26.41 -42.09
N ALA A 837 15.66 -25.62 -41.07
CA ALA A 837 14.71 -24.51 -41.20
C ALA A 837 15.20 -23.46 -42.21
N GLY A 838 16.50 -23.12 -42.21
CA GLY A 838 17.11 -22.17 -43.14
C GLY A 838 17.04 -22.61 -44.60
N GLN A 839 17.37 -23.88 -44.91
CA GLN A 839 17.25 -24.39 -46.28
C GLN A 839 15.78 -24.58 -46.70
N LEU A 840 14.88 -24.95 -45.77
CA LEU A 840 13.46 -25.09 -46.04
C LEU A 840 12.82 -23.74 -46.39
N ALA A 841 13.19 -22.68 -45.66
CA ALA A 841 12.84 -21.31 -45.99
C ALA A 841 13.37 -20.90 -47.38
N ALA A 842 14.60 -21.31 -47.75
CA ALA A 842 15.15 -21.03 -49.07
C ALA A 842 14.38 -21.73 -50.20
N LEU A 843 14.00 -23.01 -50.04
CA LEU A 843 13.17 -23.74 -51.01
C LEU A 843 11.75 -23.14 -51.11
N ASN A 844 11.12 -22.81 -49.98
CA ASN A 844 9.82 -22.18 -49.93
C ASN A 844 9.82 -20.75 -50.52
N GLY A 845 10.95 -20.03 -50.40
CA GLY A 845 11.22 -18.76 -51.07
C GLY A 845 11.47 -18.87 -52.60
N GLY A 846 11.36 -20.06 -53.19
CA GLY A 846 11.48 -20.29 -54.63
C GLY A 846 12.88 -20.70 -55.12
N THR A 847 13.81 -21.02 -54.23
CA THR A 847 15.08 -21.66 -54.62
C THR A 847 14.81 -23.06 -55.14
N SER A 848 15.30 -23.42 -56.33
CA SER A 848 15.19 -24.80 -56.79
C SER A 848 16.16 -25.72 -56.04
N LEU A 849 15.78 -26.99 -55.84
CA LEU A 849 16.62 -28.00 -55.18
C LEU A 849 17.99 -28.18 -55.87
N LEU A 850 18.09 -27.90 -57.17
CA LEU A 850 19.37 -27.87 -57.90
C LEU A 850 20.23 -26.65 -57.57
N GLN A 851 19.65 -25.48 -57.32
CA GLN A 851 20.38 -24.32 -56.80
C GLN A 851 20.83 -24.58 -55.36
N LEU A 852 20.00 -25.24 -54.55
CA LEU A 852 20.39 -25.67 -53.20
C LEU A 852 21.59 -26.62 -53.27
N ALA A 853 21.53 -27.69 -54.07
CA ALA A 853 22.65 -28.60 -54.30
C ALA A 853 23.90 -27.88 -54.83
N ALA A 854 23.76 -26.82 -55.64
CA ALA A 854 24.89 -26.00 -56.09
C ALA A 854 25.51 -25.16 -54.97
N ASN A 855 24.72 -24.72 -53.98
CA ASN A 855 25.22 -24.02 -52.79
C ASN A 855 25.98 -24.98 -51.86
N PHE A 856 25.44 -26.18 -51.59
CA PHE A 856 26.13 -27.21 -50.80
C PHE A 856 27.45 -27.63 -51.46
N VAL A 857 27.43 -27.94 -52.75
CA VAL A 857 28.64 -28.25 -53.54
C VAL A 857 29.61 -27.05 -53.62
N GLY A 858 29.10 -25.82 -53.50
CA GLY A 858 29.90 -24.60 -53.46
C GLY A 858 30.44 -24.22 -52.07
N SER A 859 30.06 -24.94 -51.02
CA SER A 859 30.50 -24.66 -49.64
C SER A 859 31.99 -24.98 -49.42
N ALA A 860 32.61 -24.31 -48.45
CA ALA A 860 34.01 -24.58 -48.08
C ALA A 860 34.18 -26.04 -47.63
N GLU A 861 33.29 -26.53 -46.76
CA GLU A 861 33.30 -27.90 -46.23
C GLU A 861 33.29 -28.96 -47.36
N PHE A 862 32.43 -28.79 -48.37
CA PHE A 862 32.38 -29.68 -49.52
C PHE A 862 33.62 -29.55 -50.42
N GLN A 863 34.12 -28.33 -50.64
CA GLN A 863 35.29 -28.10 -51.49
C GLN A 863 36.59 -28.66 -50.86
N ASP A 864 36.75 -28.54 -49.55
CA ASP A 864 37.87 -29.13 -48.83
C ASP A 864 37.82 -30.67 -48.83
N ARG A 865 36.62 -31.25 -48.67
CA ARG A 865 36.43 -32.72 -48.64
C ARG A 865 36.48 -33.39 -50.03
N TYR A 866 35.85 -32.79 -51.05
CA TYR A 866 35.66 -33.41 -52.37
C TYR A 866 36.18 -32.58 -53.56
N GLY A 867 36.44 -31.28 -53.40
CA GLY A 867 36.80 -30.37 -54.51
C GLY A 867 38.07 -30.79 -55.25
N ALA A 868 39.08 -31.28 -54.52
CA ALA A 868 40.36 -31.74 -55.08
C ALA A 868 40.30 -33.11 -55.79
N LEU A 869 39.22 -33.87 -55.67
CA LEU A 869 39.09 -35.21 -56.28
C LEU A 869 38.93 -35.11 -57.80
N SER A 870 39.46 -36.11 -58.55
CA SER A 870 39.10 -36.27 -59.97
C SER A 870 37.63 -36.68 -60.13
N ASN A 871 37.05 -36.50 -61.32
CA ASN A 871 35.66 -36.88 -61.58
C ASN A 871 35.38 -38.38 -61.37
N GLN A 872 36.38 -39.25 -61.57
CA GLN A 872 36.24 -40.68 -61.27
C GLN A 872 36.21 -40.92 -59.74
N GLN A 873 37.19 -40.40 -59.00
CA GLN A 873 37.24 -40.54 -57.54
C GLN A 873 35.99 -39.93 -56.88
N PHE A 874 35.46 -38.83 -57.40
CA PHE A 874 34.24 -38.21 -56.90
C PHE A 874 33.00 -39.09 -57.10
N VAL A 875 32.87 -39.75 -58.26
CA VAL A 875 31.81 -40.72 -58.53
C VAL A 875 31.97 -41.98 -57.65
N GLU A 876 33.19 -42.47 -57.50
CA GLU A 876 33.51 -43.63 -56.64
C GLU A 876 33.16 -43.35 -55.17
N GLN A 877 33.39 -42.13 -54.66
CA GLN A 877 32.95 -41.74 -53.32
C GLN A 877 31.42 -41.62 -53.22
N LEU A 878 30.73 -41.01 -54.19
CA LEU A 878 29.26 -40.90 -54.18
C LEU A 878 28.55 -42.26 -54.09
N TYR A 879 29.08 -43.31 -54.72
CA TYR A 879 28.56 -44.67 -54.52
C TYR A 879 28.76 -45.17 -53.07
N ARG A 880 29.91 -44.85 -52.47
CA ARG A 880 30.28 -45.35 -51.14
C ARG A 880 29.54 -44.67 -49.99
N PHE A 881 29.37 -43.35 -50.00
CA PHE A 881 28.72 -42.65 -48.88
C PHE A 881 27.21 -42.54 -49.03
N CYS A 882 26.68 -42.28 -50.24
CA CYS A 882 25.22 -42.23 -50.45
C CYS A 882 24.56 -43.61 -50.59
N LEU A 883 25.27 -44.62 -51.12
CA LEU A 883 24.66 -45.91 -51.48
C LEU A 883 25.28 -47.10 -50.72
N ASP A 884 26.17 -46.84 -49.76
CA ASP A 884 26.86 -47.81 -48.90
C ASP A 884 27.46 -49.02 -49.64
N ARG A 885 27.92 -48.80 -50.88
CA ARG A 885 28.51 -49.83 -51.75
C ARG A 885 29.50 -49.30 -52.77
N GLU A 886 30.25 -50.19 -53.39
CA GLU A 886 31.01 -49.85 -54.59
C GLU A 886 30.07 -49.67 -55.80
N GLY A 887 30.42 -48.73 -56.69
CA GLY A 887 29.79 -48.61 -58.00
C GLY A 887 30.23 -49.73 -58.94
N ASP A 888 29.34 -50.16 -59.84
CA ASP A 888 29.75 -51.09 -60.90
C ASP A 888 30.50 -50.31 -62.01
N ALA A 889 31.40 -51.00 -62.72
CA ALA A 889 32.21 -50.34 -63.76
C ALA A 889 31.36 -49.66 -64.88
N PRO A 890 30.22 -50.22 -65.33
CA PRO A 890 29.26 -49.51 -66.19
C PRO A 890 28.68 -48.24 -65.57
N GLY A 891 28.19 -48.28 -64.32
CA GLY A 891 27.59 -47.13 -63.62
C GLY A 891 28.60 -46.01 -63.39
N ILE A 892 29.79 -46.34 -62.86
CA ILE A 892 30.88 -45.36 -62.68
C ILE A 892 31.23 -44.73 -64.03
N ALA A 893 31.42 -45.53 -65.09
CA ALA A 893 31.73 -45.01 -66.41
C ALA A 893 30.61 -44.11 -66.98
N ALA A 894 29.34 -44.41 -66.72
CA ALA A 894 28.22 -43.56 -67.15
C ALA A 894 28.27 -42.17 -66.46
N GLN A 895 28.41 -42.14 -65.13
CA GLN A 895 28.40 -40.88 -64.38
C GLN A 895 29.66 -40.04 -64.62
N VAL A 896 30.85 -40.68 -64.76
CA VAL A 896 32.09 -39.98 -65.14
C VAL A 896 31.97 -39.36 -66.53
N ASN A 897 31.34 -40.05 -67.50
CA ASN A 897 31.08 -39.48 -68.82
C ASN A 897 30.02 -38.36 -68.79
N ALA A 898 29.03 -38.42 -67.88
CA ALA A 898 28.08 -37.33 -67.69
C ALA A 898 28.78 -36.05 -67.17
N LEU A 899 29.64 -36.16 -66.15
CA LEU A 899 30.45 -35.03 -65.66
C LEU A 899 31.37 -34.47 -66.76
N ASN A 900 32.07 -35.36 -67.47
CA ASN A 900 33.00 -34.96 -68.54
C ASN A 900 32.29 -34.37 -69.78
N SER A 901 30.98 -34.61 -69.96
CA SER A 901 30.18 -34.05 -71.06
C SER A 901 29.43 -32.75 -70.70
N GLY A 902 29.54 -32.27 -69.46
CA GLY A 902 29.02 -30.97 -69.02
C GLY A 902 28.02 -30.99 -67.86
N THR A 903 27.73 -32.17 -67.30
CA THR A 903 26.92 -32.28 -66.06
C THR A 903 27.71 -31.72 -64.88
N SER A 904 27.12 -30.85 -64.07
CA SER A 904 27.79 -30.31 -62.88
C SER A 904 27.82 -31.32 -61.73
N ARG A 905 28.75 -31.17 -60.79
CA ARG A 905 28.76 -32.00 -59.58
C ARG A 905 27.48 -31.86 -58.76
N ALA A 906 26.87 -30.67 -58.73
CA ALA A 906 25.57 -30.44 -58.08
C ALA A 906 24.42 -31.20 -58.74
N GLN A 907 24.40 -31.30 -60.07
CA GLN A 907 23.42 -32.14 -60.78
C GLN A 907 23.61 -33.62 -60.48
N LEU A 908 24.86 -34.08 -60.34
CA LEU A 908 25.15 -35.48 -60.02
C LEU A 908 24.83 -35.83 -58.56
N VAL A 909 25.26 -34.98 -57.61
CA VAL A 909 24.91 -35.08 -56.18
C VAL A 909 23.41 -35.21 -56.01
N LEU A 910 22.64 -34.31 -56.64
CA LEU A 910 21.19 -34.33 -56.56
C LEU A 910 20.59 -35.63 -57.14
N ALA A 911 21.17 -36.17 -58.21
CA ALA A 911 20.73 -37.44 -58.81
C ALA A 911 21.07 -38.68 -57.96
N PHE A 912 22.08 -38.61 -57.08
CA PHE A 912 22.33 -39.64 -56.07
C PHE A 912 21.43 -39.46 -54.84
N SER A 913 21.33 -38.21 -54.34
CA SER A 913 20.46 -37.81 -53.22
C SER A 913 19.01 -38.25 -53.42
N GLU A 914 18.47 -38.05 -54.63
CA GLU A 914 17.09 -38.39 -55.00
C GLU A 914 16.98 -39.76 -55.71
N SER A 915 17.99 -40.62 -55.57
CA SER A 915 17.90 -41.99 -56.08
C SER A 915 17.04 -42.86 -55.16
N ALA A 916 16.27 -43.78 -55.75
CA ALA A 916 15.40 -44.68 -54.99
C ALA A 916 16.17 -45.58 -54.01
N GLU A 917 17.46 -45.84 -54.27
CA GLU A 917 18.35 -46.62 -53.40
C GLU A 917 18.77 -45.79 -52.18
N HIS A 918 19.20 -44.53 -52.36
CA HIS A 918 19.52 -43.63 -51.25
C HIS A 918 18.29 -43.29 -50.39
N ILE A 919 17.13 -43.07 -51.02
CA ILE A 919 15.85 -42.83 -50.32
C ILE A 919 15.48 -44.03 -49.43
N ALA A 920 15.70 -45.27 -49.91
CA ALA A 920 15.46 -46.48 -49.12
C ALA A 920 16.47 -46.67 -47.97
N LEU A 921 17.75 -46.32 -48.19
CA LEU A 921 18.79 -46.39 -47.15
C LEU A 921 18.59 -45.35 -46.04
N THR A 922 18.18 -44.14 -46.38
CA THR A 922 18.01 -43.03 -45.42
C THR A 922 16.66 -43.01 -44.71
N ALA A 923 15.63 -43.67 -45.25
CA ALA A 923 14.28 -43.70 -44.65
C ALA A 923 14.22 -44.02 -43.13
N PRO A 924 15.00 -44.95 -42.56
CA PRO A 924 14.99 -45.23 -41.11
C PRO A 924 15.43 -44.03 -40.25
N LEU A 925 16.20 -43.09 -40.80
CA LEU A 925 16.66 -41.87 -40.12
C LEU A 925 15.54 -40.82 -39.97
N TYR A 926 14.46 -40.95 -40.75
CA TYR A 926 13.36 -39.98 -40.85
C TYR A 926 12.00 -40.54 -40.39
N SER A 927 11.95 -41.84 -40.05
CA SER A 927 10.74 -42.48 -39.51
C SER A 927 10.30 -41.81 -38.21
N GLY A 928 9.05 -41.35 -38.14
CA GLY A 928 8.53 -40.58 -36.99
C GLY A 928 9.17 -39.20 -36.80
N GLY A 929 9.80 -38.64 -37.84
CA GLY A 929 10.48 -37.34 -37.84
C GLY A 929 11.98 -37.44 -38.07
N ILE A 930 12.58 -36.35 -38.54
CA ILE A 930 14.01 -36.22 -38.85
C ILE A 930 14.80 -36.14 -37.54
N ARG A 931 15.87 -36.95 -37.42
CA ARG A 931 16.87 -36.80 -36.35
C ARG A 931 17.78 -35.60 -36.67
N THR A 932 17.99 -34.72 -35.71
CA THR A 932 18.93 -33.58 -35.82
C THR A 932 20.10 -33.76 -34.85
N SER A 933 21.25 -33.15 -35.15
CA SER A 933 22.51 -33.30 -34.40
C SER A 933 22.49 -32.77 -32.96
N ASP A 934 21.50 -31.94 -32.62
CA ASP A 934 21.61 -30.99 -31.51
C ASP A 934 20.94 -31.49 -30.20
N VAL A 935 20.41 -32.72 -30.20
CA VAL A 935 19.46 -33.18 -29.16
C VAL A 935 20.10 -34.12 -28.14
N ALA A 936 20.17 -33.67 -26.88
CA ALA A 936 20.68 -34.46 -25.74
C ALA A 936 19.89 -35.76 -25.44
N PHE A 937 18.76 -35.99 -26.11
CA PHE A 937 17.93 -37.20 -25.97
C PHE A 937 18.57 -38.46 -26.59
N ASN A 938 19.69 -38.33 -27.32
CA ASN A 938 20.43 -39.48 -27.89
C ASN A 938 20.98 -40.47 -26.82
N ALA A 939 20.97 -40.11 -25.52
CA ALA A 939 21.50 -40.93 -24.43
C ALA A 939 20.87 -42.34 -24.27
N ALA A 940 19.72 -42.61 -24.87
CA ALA A 940 19.07 -43.92 -24.85
C ALA A 940 19.51 -44.87 -25.98
N LEU A 941 20.04 -44.34 -27.09
CA LEU A 941 20.50 -45.11 -28.25
C LEU A 941 21.77 -44.50 -28.86
N VAL A 942 22.83 -44.39 -28.05
CA VAL A 942 24.19 -44.20 -28.57
C VAL A 942 24.72 -45.54 -29.09
N GLU A 943 24.09 -46.07 -30.14
CA GLU A 943 24.81 -46.88 -31.12
C GLU A 943 25.51 -45.93 -32.10
N ASP A 944 26.55 -45.29 -31.58
CA ASP A 944 27.75 -44.83 -32.29
C ASP A 944 27.53 -44.15 -33.66
N GLU A 945 27.59 -42.82 -33.69
CA GLU A 945 27.61 -42.02 -34.92
C GLU A 945 28.87 -42.25 -35.79
N SER A 946 29.80 -43.13 -35.40
CA SER A 946 30.90 -43.62 -36.24
C SER A 946 30.70 -45.05 -36.80
N ASN A 947 29.53 -45.67 -36.64
CA ASN A 947 29.28 -47.08 -37.01
C ASN A 947 29.07 -47.34 -38.53
N LYS A 948 29.51 -46.45 -39.43
CA LYS A 948 29.86 -46.82 -40.82
C LYS A 948 31.31 -47.32 -40.83
N PRO A 949 31.59 -48.58 -41.20
CA PRO A 949 32.82 -49.26 -40.78
C PRO A 949 34.09 -48.72 -41.47
N ILE A 950 35.02 -48.22 -40.64
CA ILE A 950 36.44 -48.21 -41.00
C ILE A 950 36.92 -49.67 -41.01
N ASP A 951 37.17 -50.20 -42.21
CA ASP A 951 37.78 -51.50 -42.53
C ASP A 951 36.87 -52.76 -42.51
N GLY A 952 35.96 -52.83 -43.48
CA GLY A 952 35.94 -53.99 -44.40
C GLY A 952 35.28 -55.30 -43.96
N HIS A 953 34.54 -55.35 -42.85
CA HIS A 953 33.88 -56.59 -42.37
C HIS A 953 32.35 -56.46 -42.23
N PRO A 954 31.56 -57.46 -42.68
CA PRO A 954 30.11 -57.48 -42.49
C PRO A 954 29.73 -57.98 -41.09
N GLN A 955 28.73 -57.35 -40.46
CA GLN A 955 28.05 -57.88 -39.28
C GLN A 955 26.60 -58.27 -39.60
N VAL A 956 26.02 -59.10 -38.73
CA VAL A 956 24.67 -59.67 -38.89
C VAL A 956 23.68 -58.84 -38.10
N MET A 957 22.70 -58.25 -38.79
CA MET A 957 21.55 -57.60 -38.15
C MET A 957 20.79 -58.61 -37.28
N ILE A 958 20.52 -58.22 -36.03
CA ILE A 958 19.43 -58.78 -35.23
C ILE A 958 18.39 -57.65 -35.12
N GLN A 959 17.30 -57.76 -35.89
CA GLN A 959 16.19 -56.83 -35.73
C GLN A 959 15.49 -57.12 -34.39
N ALA A 960 15.34 -56.09 -33.56
CA ALA A 960 14.15 -56.00 -32.71
C ALA A 960 12.97 -55.64 -33.63
N ASP A 961 11.84 -56.31 -33.43
CA ASP A 961 10.65 -56.18 -34.27
C ASP A 961 9.57 -55.47 -33.45
N ASP A 962 9.47 -54.14 -33.60
CA ASP A 962 8.59 -53.25 -32.82
C ASP A 962 7.09 -53.39 -33.20
N ALA A 963 6.63 -54.61 -33.50
CA ALA A 963 5.38 -54.86 -34.22
C ALA A 963 4.57 -56.10 -33.74
N LEU A 964 4.67 -56.53 -32.47
CA LEU A 964 3.78 -57.56 -31.92
C LEU A 964 3.27 -57.29 -30.48
N PRO A 965 1.95 -57.42 -30.22
CA PRO A 965 1.41 -57.38 -28.85
C PRO A 965 1.77 -58.68 -28.09
N VAL A 966 2.44 -58.54 -26.94
CA VAL A 966 3.12 -59.64 -26.25
C VAL A 966 2.15 -60.59 -25.53
N THR A 967 1.67 -61.62 -26.22
CA THR A 967 0.78 -62.66 -25.64
C THR A 967 1.25 -64.11 -25.88
N LYS A 968 2.54 -64.39 -25.65
CA LYS A 968 3.08 -65.64 -25.04
C LYS A 968 4.59 -65.54 -24.84
N ALA A 969 5.09 -66.19 -23.79
CA ALA A 969 6.52 -66.40 -23.59
C ALA A 969 6.95 -67.76 -24.17
N GLU A 970 8.12 -67.80 -24.82
CA GLU A 970 9.02 -68.97 -24.84
C GLU A 970 10.44 -68.57 -25.30
N GLU A 971 11.41 -69.46 -25.09
CA GLU A 971 12.85 -69.15 -24.98
C GLU A 971 13.57 -68.78 -26.30
N ALA A 972 14.58 -67.89 -26.21
CA ALA A 972 15.61 -67.70 -27.23
C ALA A 972 16.97 -68.22 -26.73
N GLN A 973 17.48 -69.31 -27.31
CA GLN A 973 18.77 -69.92 -26.92
C GLN A 973 19.91 -69.42 -27.83
N VAL A 974 20.98 -68.89 -27.22
CA VAL A 974 22.18 -68.44 -27.96
C VAL A 974 23.09 -69.62 -28.29
N LEU A 975 23.15 -70.00 -29.58
CA LEU A 975 24.07 -71.00 -30.10
C LEU A 975 25.44 -70.37 -30.42
N ALA A 976 26.37 -70.42 -29.47
CA ALA A 976 27.73 -69.91 -29.66
C ALA A 976 28.61 -70.87 -30.49
N SER A 977 29.26 -70.36 -31.55
CA SER A 977 30.27 -71.11 -32.31
C SER A 977 31.45 -70.26 -32.78
N THR A 978 32.56 -70.36 -32.05
CA THR A 978 33.97 -70.14 -32.47
C THR A 978 34.37 -68.82 -33.16
N ALA A 979 35.43 -68.12 -32.73
CA ALA A 979 36.33 -68.34 -31.58
C ALA A 979 37.18 -67.08 -31.32
N GLY A 980 37.61 -66.85 -30.07
CA GLY A 980 38.76 -65.97 -29.80
C GLY A 980 38.62 -64.85 -28.76
N TYR A 981 37.69 -64.91 -27.81
CA TYR A 981 37.61 -63.93 -26.70
C TYR A 981 37.62 -64.60 -25.31
N ASP A 982 38.09 -63.84 -24.31
CA ASP A 982 38.34 -64.28 -22.93
C ASP A 982 37.04 -64.26 -22.08
N PRO A 983 36.65 -65.33 -21.37
CA PRO A 983 35.38 -65.39 -20.62
C PRO A 983 35.24 -64.44 -19.41
N GLY A 984 36.15 -63.49 -19.22
CA GLY A 984 36.22 -62.63 -18.03
C GLY A 984 35.34 -61.38 -18.03
N GLN A 985 34.78 -60.96 -19.18
CA GLN A 985 34.01 -59.71 -19.29
C GLN A 985 32.71 -59.88 -20.10
N ILE A 986 31.66 -60.37 -19.44
CA ILE A 986 30.27 -60.19 -19.87
C ILE A 986 29.48 -59.69 -18.65
N VAL A 987 29.10 -58.41 -18.66
CA VAL A 987 28.23 -57.80 -17.64
C VAL A 987 26.83 -57.67 -18.24
N VAL A 988 25.97 -58.65 -17.96
CA VAL A 988 24.53 -58.54 -18.31
C VAL A 988 23.85 -57.67 -17.26
N GLY A 989 23.83 -56.35 -17.50
CA GLY A 989 23.12 -55.39 -16.67
C GLY A 989 21.65 -55.29 -17.07
N PHE A 990 20.76 -56.04 -16.41
CA PHE A 990 19.33 -55.73 -16.47
C PHE A 990 19.06 -54.46 -15.67
N LYS A 991 18.74 -53.36 -16.34
CA LYS A 991 18.13 -52.18 -15.72
C LYS A 991 16.62 -52.29 -15.90
N LEU A 992 15.87 -52.44 -14.80
CA LEU A 992 14.43 -52.23 -14.82
C LEU A 992 14.19 -50.75 -15.14
N VAL A 993 13.34 -50.49 -16.13
CA VAL A 993 12.78 -49.16 -16.38
C VAL A 993 11.57 -49.02 -15.47
N GLU A 994 11.46 -47.90 -14.76
CA GLU A 994 10.23 -47.53 -14.07
C GLU A 994 9.27 -46.91 -15.09
N ASP A 995 8.73 -47.75 -15.97
CA ASP A 995 7.66 -47.34 -16.88
C ASP A 995 6.43 -46.93 -16.07
N ALA A 996 5.86 -45.76 -16.39
CA ALA A 996 4.67 -45.23 -15.74
C ALA A 996 3.44 -46.09 -16.10
N PHE A 997 3.21 -47.15 -15.34
CA PHE A 997 2.13 -48.10 -15.58
C PHE A 997 0.77 -47.50 -15.22
N VAL A 998 0.16 -46.78 -16.19
CA VAL A 998 -1.20 -46.25 -16.07
C VAL A 998 -2.18 -47.42 -15.98
N LEU A 999 -2.67 -47.68 -14.76
CA LEU A 999 -3.80 -48.58 -14.55
C LEU A 999 -5.07 -47.92 -15.12
N PRO A 1000 -5.82 -48.60 -16.01
CA PRO A 1000 -7.13 -48.10 -16.42
C PRO A 1000 -8.09 -48.16 -15.23
N ALA A 1001 -8.88 -47.10 -15.05
CA ALA A 1001 -9.94 -47.11 -14.05
C ALA A 1001 -10.99 -48.19 -14.37
N GLN A 1002 -11.50 -48.84 -13.33
CA GLN A 1002 -12.78 -49.56 -13.41
C GLN A 1002 -13.76 -48.91 -12.43
N ASP A 1003 -15.01 -48.82 -12.86
CA ASP A 1003 -16.13 -48.34 -12.05
C ASP A 1003 -16.48 -49.27 -10.87
N ASP A 1004 -17.43 -48.80 -10.06
CA ASP A 1004 -18.01 -49.45 -8.88
C ASP A 1004 -17.06 -49.68 -7.68
N LEU A 1005 -17.13 -48.75 -6.71
CA LEU A 1005 -17.95 -49.01 -5.50
C LEU A 1005 -18.22 -47.74 -4.65
N THR A 1006 -19.26 -47.83 -3.81
CA THR A 1006 -19.89 -46.72 -3.06
C THR A 1006 -19.04 -46.10 -1.92
N PRO A 1007 -19.29 -44.83 -1.55
CA PRO A 1007 -18.40 -44.04 -0.70
C PRO A 1007 -18.36 -44.45 0.79
N LEU A 1008 -17.22 -44.20 1.43
CA LEU A 1008 -17.02 -44.35 2.87
C LEU A 1008 -17.04 -42.97 3.55
N VAL A 1009 -17.82 -42.86 4.64
CA VAL A 1009 -18.10 -41.58 5.34
C VAL A 1009 -16.95 -41.18 6.27
N LEU A 1010 -16.59 -39.89 6.25
CA LEU A 1010 -15.64 -39.26 7.19
C LEU A 1010 -16.20 -39.19 8.62
N PRO A 1011 -15.35 -39.40 9.63
CA PRO A 1011 -15.47 -38.77 10.93
C PRO A 1011 -14.37 -37.72 11.14
N GLU A 1012 -14.74 -36.50 11.54
CA GLU A 1012 -13.80 -35.54 12.13
C GLU A 1012 -13.21 -36.10 13.45
N PRO A 1013 -12.01 -35.63 13.87
CA PRO A 1013 -12.03 -34.55 14.88
C PRO A 1013 -10.88 -33.53 14.75
N GLY A 1014 -11.04 -32.37 15.40
CA GLY A 1014 -9.97 -31.37 15.57
C GLY A 1014 -9.37 -31.30 16.99
N LEU A 1015 -8.54 -30.27 17.20
CA LEU A 1015 -7.85 -29.85 18.45
C LEU A 1015 -6.70 -30.74 18.96
N LEU A 1016 -5.78 -30.08 19.70
CA LEU A 1016 -4.49 -30.52 20.29
C LEU A 1016 -3.28 -30.49 19.34
N ASP A 1017 -2.07 -30.11 19.78
CA ASP A 1017 -1.63 -29.27 20.92
C ASP A 1017 -0.18 -28.78 20.63
N THR A 1018 0.23 -27.63 21.17
CA THR A 1018 1.56 -27.05 20.94
C THR A 1018 2.51 -27.30 22.12
N THR A 1019 3.38 -28.33 22.07
CA THR A 1019 4.62 -28.35 22.89
C THR A 1019 5.67 -29.38 22.45
N ALA A 1020 6.88 -28.87 22.19
CA ALA A 1020 8.18 -29.58 22.16
C ALA A 1020 8.42 -30.66 21.06
N PRO A 1021 9.71 -30.96 20.72
CA PRO A 1021 10.04 -31.75 19.53
C PRO A 1021 10.63 -33.15 19.81
N GLU A 1022 10.25 -34.14 19.00
CA GLU A 1022 11.03 -35.38 18.79
C GLU A 1022 11.28 -35.61 17.28
N GLN A 1023 12.45 -36.14 16.94
CA GLN A 1023 12.84 -36.39 15.55
C GLN A 1023 12.28 -37.73 15.06
N VAL A 1024 11.50 -37.72 13.98
CA VAL A 1024 11.16 -38.93 13.20
C VAL A 1024 11.45 -38.66 11.73
N SER A 1025 12.56 -39.22 11.24
CA SER A 1025 12.96 -39.08 9.83
C SER A 1025 12.17 -40.04 8.94
N LEU A 1026 11.54 -39.50 7.89
CA LEU A 1026 11.06 -40.27 6.73
C LEU A 1026 11.84 -39.80 5.48
N PRO A 1027 12.26 -40.71 4.56
CA PRO A 1027 13.21 -40.36 3.51
C PRO A 1027 12.54 -40.09 2.15
N PHE A 1028 13.28 -39.39 1.29
CA PHE A 1028 13.04 -39.16 -0.15
C PHE A 1028 11.79 -38.33 -0.54
N LEU A 1029 12.01 -37.02 -0.63
CA LEU A 1029 11.44 -36.20 -1.71
C LEU A 1029 12.58 -35.85 -2.69
N THR A 1030 12.33 -36.02 -3.98
CA THR A 1030 13.14 -35.48 -5.08
C THR A 1030 12.39 -34.32 -5.75
N GLY A 1031 13.11 -33.43 -6.43
CA GLY A 1031 12.58 -32.16 -6.93
C GLY A 1031 11.53 -32.26 -8.05
N ASP A 1032 10.94 -31.15 -8.50
CA ASP A 1032 11.31 -29.75 -8.20
C ASP A 1032 10.11 -28.83 -7.92
N ARG A 1033 10.25 -27.97 -6.91
CA ARG A 1033 9.61 -26.64 -6.85
C ARG A 1033 10.56 -25.66 -6.18
N MET A 1034 10.87 -24.55 -6.86
CA MET A 1034 11.66 -23.48 -6.25
C MET A 1034 10.84 -22.78 -5.16
N LEU A 1035 11.49 -22.47 -4.03
CA LEU A 1035 10.91 -21.71 -2.94
C LEU A 1035 11.57 -20.33 -2.94
N THR A 1036 10.86 -19.33 -3.45
CA THR A 1036 11.32 -17.94 -3.55
C THR A 1036 11.44 -17.33 -2.15
N LEU A 1037 12.65 -16.91 -1.79
CA LEU A 1037 12.91 -16.19 -0.53
C LEU A 1037 12.66 -14.69 -0.73
N SER A 1038 11.81 -14.12 0.12
CA SER A 1038 11.55 -12.68 0.20
C SER A 1038 12.48 -12.00 1.21
N ASN A 1039 12.96 -10.81 0.86
CA ASN A 1039 13.92 -9.92 1.56
C ASN A 1039 15.39 -10.40 1.65
N PRO A 1040 16.38 -9.54 1.30
CA PRO A 1040 17.80 -9.88 1.30
C PRO A 1040 18.61 -9.23 2.44
N GLU A 1041 18.54 -9.76 3.66
CA GLU A 1041 19.51 -9.48 4.73
C GLU A 1041 19.67 -10.73 5.63
N ASP A 1042 20.77 -10.81 6.39
CA ASP A 1042 21.18 -11.93 7.27
C ASP A 1042 21.41 -13.33 6.64
N VAL A 1043 22.52 -13.50 5.92
CA VAL A 1043 23.36 -14.72 6.03
C VAL A 1043 24.85 -14.34 6.09
N THR A 1044 25.52 -14.62 7.21
CA THR A 1044 26.97 -14.40 7.37
C THR A 1044 27.81 -15.56 6.84
N LEU A 1045 28.84 -15.27 6.04
CA LEU A 1045 29.85 -16.24 5.59
C LEU A 1045 30.80 -16.66 6.74
N ASP A 1046 30.82 -17.95 7.08
CA ASP A 1046 31.93 -18.57 7.83
C ASP A 1046 32.92 -19.26 6.88
N ASN A 1047 34.22 -19.23 7.21
CA ASN A 1047 35.32 -19.54 6.29
C ASN A 1047 36.18 -20.72 6.79
N ALA A 1048 35.96 -21.91 6.22
CA ALA A 1048 36.70 -23.12 6.63
C ALA A 1048 37.02 -24.12 5.48
N ASN A 1049 37.79 -23.69 4.47
CA ASN A 1049 38.89 -24.41 3.79
C ASN A 1049 38.77 -25.92 3.36
N PRO A 1050 39.48 -26.37 2.30
CA PRO A 1050 39.66 -25.79 0.97
C PRO A 1050 39.60 -26.87 -0.15
N TRP A 1051 38.70 -26.75 -1.13
CA TRP A 1051 38.66 -27.71 -2.26
C TRP A 1051 39.68 -27.35 -3.34
N HIS A 1052 40.37 -28.37 -3.86
CA HIS A 1052 41.44 -28.21 -4.86
C HIS A 1052 40.87 -27.99 -6.27
N LEU A 1053 41.18 -26.84 -6.87
CA LEU A 1053 41.07 -26.65 -8.32
C LEU A 1053 42.21 -27.41 -9.02
N GLY A 1054 41.84 -28.45 -9.78
CA GLY A 1054 42.74 -29.16 -10.69
C GLY A 1054 42.24 -29.01 -12.11
N THR A 1055 43.07 -28.45 -12.98
CA THR A 1055 42.81 -28.35 -14.43
C THR A 1055 43.26 -29.63 -15.14
N ASP A 1056 42.47 -30.12 -16.09
CA ASP A 1056 43.00 -30.99 -17.15
C ASP A 1056 43.71 -30.15 -18.24
N THR A 1057 44.09 -30.78 -19.35
CA THR A 1057 44.92 -30.17 -20.40
C THR A 1057 44.15 -29.35 -21.43
N ASP A 1058 42.82 -29.42 -21.44
CA ASP A 1058 42.01 -28.99 -22.61
C ASP A 1058 41.01 -27.86 -22.28
N GLY A 1059 40.95 -27.44 -21.01
CA GLY A 1059 40.87 -26.01 -20.68
C GLY A 1059 39.47 -25.37 -20.67
N TRP A 1060 38.41 -26.15 -20.46
CA TRP A 1060 37.05 -25.62 -20.26
C TRP A 1060 36.71 -25.46 -18.78
N MET A 1061 35.96 -24.40 -18.45
CA MET A 1061 35.33 -24.24 -17.14
C MET A 1061 33.85 -24.57 -17.27
N MET A 1062 33.32 -25.40 -16.38
CA MET A 1062 31.87 -25.56 -16.22
C MET A 1062 31.35 -24.57 -15.18
N GLN A 1063 30.10 -24.14 -15.35
CA GLN A 1063 29.33 -23.30 -14.44
C GLN A 1063 28.20 -24.14 -13.83
#